data_AF-A0A7J2RER7-F1
#
_entry.id   AF-A0A7J2RER7-F1
#
_cell.length_a   1.000
_cell.length_b   1.000
_cell.length_c   1.000
_cell.angle_alpha   90.00
_cell.angle_beta   90.00
_cell.angle_gamma   90.00
#
_symmetry.space_group_name_H-M   'P 1'
#
loop_
_entity.id
_entity.type
_entity.pdbx_description
1 polymer ?
#
loop_
_entity_poly.entity_id
_entity_poly.type
_entity_poly.pdbx_seq_one_letter_code
_entity_poly.pdbx_strand_id
1 'polypeptide(L)'
;MTNNRSHQLTILHMSDLHFGKDHYFSDTNIALWFNKLKDILFAKSIQPDLLCISGDMASVGSEDDFLSAQKFIQEELLDYFKIPLVIVPGNHDLKWALDSSAEHYNRFDNFLNFLHDQNKLDDSITTKEYFEKPHFYTKITEKKTLILGLNSCLFCVHSNDGSYREGEFDEANADFVKIRLKELLECLDSIEGDSTEEYQYKIALLHHNILPERGKGLIDPNPEDFTAILKRYGFDIILCGHLHSRKVNNLNNVMLLGAGSFGAKKDLKYTLNDVNIIKVNLDTSIPAFQDNPIRKVSVETFEMNYESYNDAIRPIEKQIRFIEMSNKTYESLKKHYLESMFKTPDEKISATFKNEVITTGIDRKLFLSVLFLSNSFDFNQFNRVYNDLVDYLGISDSMDFQRHFNHFLEQKVIKIEVGRIKFSNLLYHQVLSSLLFENGEFKKILEKVLIFSSNNESLASDVVWVVIKNYFSFSEVVRELLLNISKEDYTTFEDPINEIAWAVMENYKNLPKDILNLLFSLAERERIAKEVARALTHYYEKLEIPFRNDLLISLSKKKLANPFIYKILKDSSDDIPEEVRANVIKNLYVFKFVWNYDQPFKTMVGKEVNVVGHALELLHFYEEDNEWVMESRSYDAENFTKHWYRWIFTEGLPKEISDLIDQTYIDIARKKLLLIPSSITIELPVMGGIVIEKPYRDQAGNRFFCSINPSFFT
;
A
#
# COMPACT_ATOMS: atom_id res chain seq x y z
N MET A 1 -12.52 -47.83 13.29
CA MET A 1 -12.06 -46.44 13.06
C MET A 1 -12.68 -45.96 11.75
N THR A 2 -13.96 -45.60 11.78
CA THR A 2 -14.76 -45.31 10.58
C THR A 2 -15.60 -44.07 10.86
N ASN A 3 -15.72 -43.16 9.89
CA ASN A 3 -16.60 -41.99 9.79
C ASN A 3 -16.15 -40.56 10.18
N ASN A 4 -14.85 -40.20 10.19
CA ASN A 4 -14.44 -38.77 10.23
C ASN A 4 -14.22 -38.10 8.86
N ARG A 5 -14.12 -38.85 7.74
CA ARG A 5 -13.84 -38.28 6.40
C ARG A 5 -15.07 -37.77 5.62
N SER A 6 -16.30 -38.13 6.00
CA SER A 6 -17.49 -37.75 5.22
C SER A 6 -17.85 -36.26 5.31
N HIS A 7 -17.28 -35.55 6.29
CA HIS A 7 -17.54 -34.14 6.59
C HIS A 7 -16.27 -33.28 6.52
N GLN A 8 -15.27 -33.74 5.77
CA GLN A 8 -14.03 -33.01 5.53
C GLN A 8 -13.85 -32.75 4.02
N LEU A 9 -13.57 -31.51 3.68
CA LEU A 9 -13.11 -31.07 2.36
C LEU A 9 -11.61 -30.77 2.43
N THR A 10 -10.81 -31.38 1.58
CA THR A 10 -9.37 -31.10 1.44
C THR A 10 -9.10 -30.40 0.11
N ILE A 11 -8.49 -29.23 0.14
CA ILE A 11 -8.19 -28.42 -1.04
C ILE A 11 -6.69 -28.30 -1.17
N LEU A 12 -6.17 -28.60 -2.36
CA LEU A 12 -4.81 -28.22 -2.74
C LEU A 12 -4.91 -26.88 -3.49
N HIS A 13 -4.40 -25.83 -2.86
CA HIS A 13 -4.42 -24.46 -3.35
C HIS A 13 -3.02 -24.06 -3.83
N MET A 14 -2.93 -23.70 -5.10
CA MET A 14 -1.72 -23.27 -5.80
C MET A 14 -1.95 -21.87 -6.38
N SER A 15 -0.88 -21.12 -6.59
CA SER A 15 -0.94 -19.77 -7.16
C SER A 15 0.38 -19.39 -7.80
N ASP A 16 0.37 -18.41 -8.71
CA ASP A 16 1.58 -17.79 -9.26
C ASP A 16 2.56 -18.84 -9.80
N LEU A 17 2.11 -19.60 -10.80
CA LEU A 17 2.90 -20.66 -11.45
C LEU A 17 3.94 -20.05 -12.39
N HIS A 18 3.62 -18.93 -13.05
CA HIS A 18 4.54 -18.13 -13.89
C HIS A 18 5.21 -18.94 -15.01
N PHE A 19 4.50 -19.87 -15.68
CA PHE A 19 5.04 -20.59 -16.83
C PHE A 19 5.53 -19.63 -17.93
N GLY A 20 6.69 -19.92 -18.52
CA GLY A 20 7.36 -19.03 -19.47
C GLY A 20 8.67 -18.47 -18.92
N LYS A 21 8.97 -17.22 -19.27
CA LYS A 21 10.29 -16.60 -18.99
C LYS A 21 10.60 -16.46 -17.49
N ASP A 22 9.59 -16.26 -16.65
CA ASP A 22 9.74 -16.07 -15.20
C ASP A 22 9.49 -17.34 -14.40
N HIS A 23 9.32 -18.49 -15.09
CA HIS A 23 9.22 -19.79 -14.45
C HIS A 23 10.58 -20.18 -13.86
N TYR A 24 10.57 -20.53 -12.59
CA TYR A 24 11.74 -20.96 -11.84
C TYR A 24 12.18 -22.37 -12.24
N PHE A 25 11.24 -23.20 -12.71
CA PHE A 25 11.54 -24.56 -13.12
C PHE A 25 11.74 -24.62 -14.64
N SER A 26 12.79 -25.30 -15.11
CA SER A 26 12.85 -25.72 -16.51
C SER A 26 12.00 -26.99 -16.71
N ASP A 27 11.75 -27.38 -17.96
CA ASP A 27 10.98 -28.59 -18.30
C ASP A 27 11.50 -29.87 -17.63
N THR A 28 12.81 -29.99 -17.42
CA THR A 28 13.40 -31.13 -16.69
C THR A 28 13.17 -31.08 -15.18
N ASN A 29 12.97 -29.88 -14.63
CA ASN A 29 12.77 -29.68 -13.21
C ASN A 29 11.30 -29.87 -12.80
N ILE A 30 10.33 -29.56 -13.65
CA ILE A 30 8.91 -29.59 -13.27
C ILE A 30 8.41 -30.98 -12.82
N ALA A 31 8.83 -32.05 -13.50
CA ALA A 31 8.51 -33.41 -13.10
C ALA A 31 9.10 -33.76 -11.73
N LEU A 32 10.31 -33.27 -11.41
CA LEU A 32 10.92 -33.44 -10.09
C LEU A 32 10.12 -32.70 -9.01
N TRP A 33 9.61 -31.50 -9.33
CA TRP A 33 8.77 -30.73 -8.42
C TRP A 33 7.43 -31.39 -8.16
N PHE A 34 6.80 -31.92 -9.20
CA PHE A 34 5.58 -32.66 -9.04
C PHE A 34 5.79 -33.96 -8.25
N ASN A 35 6.90 -34.67 -8.47
CA ASN A 35 7.28 -35.81 -7.64
C ASN A 35 7.42 -35.42 -6.15
N LYS A 36 8.03 -34.28 -5.85
CA LYS A 36 8.10 -33.77 -4.47
C LYS A 36 6.72 -33.50 -3.87
N LEU A 37 5.79 -32.92 -4.62
CA LEU A 37 4.41 -32.75 -4.18
C LEU A 37 3.76 -34.11 -3.86
N LYS A 38 3.93 -35.10 -4.75
CA LYS A 38 3.44 -36.46 -4.52
C LYS A 38 4.02 -37.08 -3.26
N ASP A 39 5.32 -36.93 -3.03
CA ASP A 39 6.00 -37.45 -1.84
C ASP A 39 5.46 -36.81 -0.55
N ILE A 40 5.24 -35.49 -0.56
CA ILE A 40 4.65 -34.75 0.58
C ILE A 40 3.24 -35.29 0.89
N LEU A 41 2.40 -35.40 -0.14
CA LEU A 41 1.03 -35.88 -0.01
C LEU A 41 1.00 -37.33 0.47
N PHE A 42 1.86 -38.19 -0.08
CA PHE A 42 2.00 -39.59 0.30
C PHE A 42 2.46 -39.73 1.76
N ALA A 43 3.55 -39.05 2.14
CA ALA A 43 4.11 -39.10 3.49
C ALA A 43 3.12 -38.62 4.56
N LYS A 44 2.26 -37.64 4.22
CA LYS A 44 1.22 -37.12 5.11
C LYS A 44 -0.13 -37.84 4.97
N SER A 45 -0.24 -38.82 4.07
CA SER A 45 -1.49 -39.51 3.74
C SER A 45 -2.63 -38.53 3.39
N ILE A 46 -2.29 -37.44 2.69
CA ILE A 46 -3.21 -36.40 2.24
C ILE A 46 -3.72 -36.76 0.85
N GLN A 47 -5.03 -36.73 0.67
CA GLN A 47 -5.69 -36.88 -0.62
C GLN A 47 -6.58 -35.65 -0.84
N PRO A 48 -6.20 -34.73 -1.74
CA PRO A 48 -7.04 -33.58 -2.06
C PRO A 48 -8.36 -34.02 -2.70
N ASP A 49 -9.43 -33.30 -2.39
CA ASP A 49 -10.76 -33.43 -2.99
C ASP A 49 -11.02 -32.38 -4.07
N LEU A 50 -10.27 -31.27 -4.04
CA LEU A 50 -10.39 -30.14 -4.95
C LEU A 50 -9.02 -29.50 -5.21
N LEU A 51 -8.75 -29.13 -6.46
CA LEU A 51 -7.65 -28.26 -6.85
C LEU A 51 -8.16 -26.84 -7.09
N CYS A 52 -7.50 -25.85 -6.49
CA CYS A 52 -7.76 -24.43 -6.78
C CYS A 52 -6.49 -23.75 -7.23
N ILE A 53 -6.54 -23.04 -8.35
CA ILE A 53 -5.42 -22.19 -8.81
C ILE A 53 -5.87 -20.73 -8.86
N SER A 54 -5.23 -19.89 -8.04
CA SER A 54 -5.57 -18.47 -7.89
C SER A 54 -4.80 -17.53 -8.83
N GLY A 55 -4.61 -17.91 -10.10
CA GLY A 55 -4.06 -17.01 -11.13
C GLY A 55 -2.53 -17.03 -11.29
N ASP A 56 -2.07 -16.25 -12.27
CA ASP A 56 -0.69 -16.15 -12.76
C ASP A 56 -0.16 -17.53 -13.22
N MET A 57 -0.92 -18.14 -14.13
CA MET A 57 -0.52 -19.36 -14.82
C MET A 57 0.67 -19.08 -15.74
N ALA A 58 0.57 -18.02 -16.52
CA ALA A 58 1.57 -17.56 -17.46
C ALA A 58 2.46 -16.47 -16.82
N SER A 59 3.64 -16.26 -17.39
CA SER A 59 4.58 -15.21 -16.99
C SER A 59 4.34 -13.91 -17.75
N VAL A 60 3.91 -13.99 -19.01
CA VAL A 60 3.60 -12.82 -19.85
C VAL A 60 2.30 -12.97 -20.66
N GLY A 61 1.51 -14.01 -20.40
CA GLY A 61 0.24 -14.26 -21.07
C GLY A 61 0.39 -14.72 -22.53
N SER A 62 1.54 -15.29 -22.91
CA SER A 62 1.77 -15.79 -24.28
C SER A 62 1.10 -17.14 -24.52
N GLU A 63 0.83 -17.50 -25.78
CA GLU A 63 0.30 -18.83 -26.12
C GLU A 63 1.26 -19.95 -25.67
N ASP A 64 2.58 -19.77 -25.83
CA ASP A 64 3.59 -20.74 -25.40
C ASP A 64 3.62 -20.93 -23.87
N ASP A 65 3.39 -19.86 -23.11
CA ASP A 65 3.27 -19.92 -21.65
C ASP A 65 2.07 -20.81 -21.27
N PHE A 66 0.92 -20.58 -21.91
CA PHE A 66 -0.30 -21.36 -21.65
C PHE A 66 -0.21 -22.81 -22.13
N LEU A 67 0.48 -23.10 -23.25
CA LEU A 67 0.76 -24.47 -23.68
C LEU A 67 1.59 -25.22 -22.64
N SER A 68 2.58 -24.55 -22.04
CA SER A 68 3.41 -25.12 -20.97
C SER A 68 2.58 -25.36 -19.70
N ALA A 69 1.74 -24.40 -19.33
CA ALA A 69 0.82 -24.53 -18.19
C ALA A 69 -0.21 -25.65 -18.38
N GLN A 70 -0.77 -25.76 -19.58
CA GLN A 70 -1.70 -26.82 -19.99
C GLN A 70 -1.06 -28.19 -19.85
N LYS A 71 0.17 -28.35 -20.36
CA LYS A 71 0.89 -29.62 -20.25
C LYS A 71 1.02 -30.07 -18.80
N PHE A 72 1.46 -29.17 -17.91
CA PHE A 72 1.55 -29.48 -16.48
C PHE A 72 0.20 -29.80 -15.85
N ILE A 73 -0.83 -29.00 -16.13
CA ILE A 73 -2.17 -29.24 -15.57
C ILE A 73 -2.74 -30.58 -16.03
N GLN A 74 -2.63 -30.92 -17.31
CA GLN A 74 -3.18 -32.15 -17.85
C GLN A 74 -2.37 -33.36 -17.40
N GLU A 75 -1.08 -33.38 -17.72
CA GLU A 75 -0.22 -34.55 -17.56
C GLU A 75 0.16 -34.81 -16.09
N GLU A 76 0.36 -33.76 -15.29
CA GLU A 76 0.82 -33.92 -13.91
C GLU A 76 -0.35 -33.79 -12.92
N LEU A 77 -1.20 -32.76 -13.01
CA LEU A 77 -2.27 -32.57 -12.02
C LEU A 77 -3.49 -33.46 -12.28
N LEU A 78 -4.16 -33.31 -13.43
CA LEU A 78 -5.45 -33.93 -13.70
C LEU A 78 -5.33 -35.44 -13.88
N ASP A 79 -4.32 -35.92 -14.60
CA ASP A 79 -4.07 -37.35 -14.78
C ASP A 79 -3.76 -38.08 -13.47
N TYR A 80 -3.06 -37.40 -12.55
CA TYR A 80 -2.73 -37.95 -11.24
C TYR A 80 -3.90 -37.88 -10.25
N PHE A 81 -4.48 -36.70 -10.04
CA PHE A 81 -5.48 -36.50 -8.99
C PHE A 81 -6.87 -36.96 -9.41
N LYS A 82 -7.27 -36.72 -10.66
CA LYS A 82 -8.62 -37.02 -11.18
C LYS A 82 -9.74 -36.41 -10.32
N ILE A 83 -9.52 -35.19 -9.82
CA ILE A 83 -10.47 -34.42 -9.01
C ILE A 83 -10.80 -33.09 -9.70
N PRO A 84 -11.88 -32.41 -9.28
CA PRO A 84 -12.24 -31.10 -9.81
C PRO A 84 -11.10 -30.07 -9.65
N LEU A 85 -10.98 -29.20 -10.64
CA LEU A 85 -10.02 -28.10 -10.72
C LEU A 85 -10.76 -26.82 -11.06
N VAL A 86 -10.54 -25.75 -10.28
CA VAL A 86 -11.06 -24.40 -10.51
C VAL A 86 -9.90 -23.43 -10.64
N ILE A 87 -9.93 -22.58 -11.68
CA ILE A 87 -8.86 -21.63 -12.03
C ILE A 87 -9.48 -20.24 -12.21
N VAL A 88 -8.81 -19.21 -11.71
CA VAL A 88 -9.12 -17.79 -12.01
C VAL A 88 -7.89 -17.13 -12.64
N PRO A 89 -8.04 -16.05 -13.43
CA PRO A 89 -6.89 -15.35 -14.01
C PRO A 89 -6.14 -14.51 -12.96
N GLY A 90 -4.84 -14.37 -13.17
CA GLY A 90 -3.97 -13.35 -12.56
C GLY A 90 -3.60 -12.25 -13.56
N ASN A 91 -2.82 -11.26 -13.11
CA ASN A 91 -2.41 -10.14 -13.97
C ASN A 91 -1.38 -10.58 -15.02
N HIS A 92 -0.55 -11.59 -14.78
CA HIS A 92 0.38 -12.11 -15.77
C HIS A 92 -0.26 -13.02 -16.82
N ASP A 93 -1.54 -13.38 -16.64
CA ASP A 93 -2.32 -14.15 -17.62
C ASP A 93 -2.87 -13.28 -18.77
N LEU A 94 -2.66 -11.96 -18.71
CA LEU A 94 -3.16 -11.00 -19.69
C LEU A 94 -2.13 -10.73 -20.78
N LYS A 95 -2.59 -10.62 -22.03
CA LYS A 95 -1.76 -10.17 -23.15
C LYS A 95 -1.66 -8.64 -23.14
N TRP A 96 -0.50 -8.13 -22.74
CA TRP A 96 -0.25 -6.69 -22.58
C TRP A 96 0.14 -5.95 -23.87
N ALA A 97 0.67 -6.66 -24.87
CA ALA A 97 0.99 -6.07 -26.17
C ALA A 97 -0.23 -6.11 -27.10
N LEU A 98 -1.10 -5.12 -26.97
CA LEU A 98 -2.19 -4.89 -27.93
C LEU A 98 -1.84 -3.67 -28.78
N ASP A 99 -2.05 -3.77 -30.10
CA ASP A 99 -2.03 -2.60 -30.98
C ASP A 99 -3.11 -1.62 -30.50
N SER A 100 -2.87 -0.32 -30.65
CA SER A 100 -3.78 0.77 -30.28
C SER A 100 -5.18 0.68 -30.91
N SER A 101 -5.35 -0.24 -31.87
CA SER A 101 -6.58 -0.57 -32.58
C SER A 101 -7.39 -1.73 -31.99
N ALA A 102 -6.84 -2.49 -31.04
CA ALA A 102 -7.45 -3.70 -30.49
C ALA A 102 -8.40 -3.41 -29.32
N GLU A 103 -9.51 -4.15 -29.25
CA GLU A 103 -10.48 -4.02 -28.17
C GLU A 103 -9.87 -4.50 -26.84
N HIS A 104 -10.05 -3.71 -25.77
CA HIS A 104 -9.38 -3.91 -24.47
C HIS A 104 -9.65 -5.29 -23.83
N TYR A 105 -10.73 -5.96 -24.19
CA TYR A 105 -11.07 -7.29 -23.66
C TYR A 105 -10.27 -8.43 -24.30
N ASN A 106 -9.71 -8.25 -25.50
CA ASN A 106 -8.94 -9.28 -26.22
C ASN A 106 -7.66 -9.72 -25.48
N ARG A 107 -7.25 -8.97 -24.45
CA ARG A 107 -6.14 -9.36 -23.58
C ARG A 107 -6.37 -10.67 -22.82
N PHE A 108 -7.62 -11.13 -22.69
CA PHE A 108 -7.96 -12.42 -22.09
C PHE A 108 -7.99 -13.56 -23.10
N ASP A 109 -7.83 -13.32 -24.40
CA ASP A 109 -8.02 -14.33 -25.45
C ASP A 109 -7.21 -15.61 -25.20
N ASN A 110 -5.91 -15.47 -24.93
CA ASN A 110 -5.04 -16.61 -24.68
C ASN A 110 -5.43 -17.39 -23.42
N PHE A 111 -5.85 -16.67 -22.35
CA PHE A 111 -6.32 -17.29 -21.12
C PHE A 111 -7.64 -18.04 -21.32
N LEU A 112 -8.58 -17.48 -22.09
CA LEU A 112 -9.86 -18.14 -22.35
C LEU A 112 -9.71 -19.33 -23.30
N ASN A 113 -8.89 -19.20 -24.35
CA ASN A 113 -8.51 -20.34 -25.21
C ASN A 113 -7.95 -21.48 -24.36
N PHE A 114 -7.04 -21.16 -23.44
CA PHE A 114 -6.53 -22.12 -22.47
C PHE A 114 -7.65 -22.76 -21.61
N LEU A 115 -8.62 -21.99 -21.11
CA LEU A 115 -9.75 -22.56 -20.35
C LEU A 115 -10.68 -23.44 -21.20
N HIS A 116 -10.95 -23.08 -22.46
CA HIS A 116 -11.71 -23.91 -23.40
C HIS A 116 -11.00 -25.23 -23.67
N ASP A 117 -9.68 -25.19 -23.94
CA ASP A 117 -8.86 -26.38 -24.14
C ASP A 117 -8.82 -27.30 -22.90
N GLN A 118 -9.04 -26.73 -21.70
CA GLN A 118 -9.19 -27.48 -20.45
C GLN A 118 -10.63 -27.94 -20.15
N ASN A 119 -11.60 -27.67 -21.05
CA ASN A 119 -13.03 -27.85 -20.82
C ASN A 119 -13.52 -27.19 -19.51
N LYS A 120 -12.96 -26.02 -19.18
CA LYS A 120 -13.29 -25.23 -17.97
C LYS A 120 -14.22 -24.06 -18.26
N LEU A 121 -14.39 -23.72 -19.53
CA LEU A 121 -15.31 -22.69 -19.99
C LEU A 121 -16.08 -23.25 -21.20
N ASP A 122 -17.38 -22.98 -21.27
CA ASP A 122 -18.22 -23.37 -22.40
C ASP A 122 -17.69 -22.71 -23.68
N ASP A 123 -17.39 -23.50 -24.71
CA ASP A 123 -16.84 -23.08 -26.01
C ASP A 123 -17.65 -21.97 -26.72
N SER A 124 -18.91 -21.74 -26.30
CA SER A 124 -19.74 -20.65 -26.81
C SER A 124 -19.45 -19.29 -26.16
N ILE A 125 -18.83 -19.26 -24.98
CA ILE A 125 -18.55 -18.01 -24.24
C ILE A 125 -17.40 -17.28 -24.92
N THR A 126 -17.70 -16.10 -25.44
CA THR A 126 -16.70 -15.24 -26.08
C THR A 126 -15.92 -14.43 -25.06
N THR A 127 -14.72 -13.93 -25.45
CA THR A 127 -13.93 -13.01 -24.61
C THR A 127 -14.70 -11.76 -24.19
N LYS A 128 -15.54 -11.25 -25.08
CA LYS A 128 -16.41 -10.11 -24.80
C LYS A 128 -17.43 -10.44 -23.72
N GLU A 129 -18.11 -11.58 -23.82
CA GLU A 129 -19.10 -12.01 -22.83
C GLU A 129 -18.46 -12.28 -21.47
N TYR A 130 -17.28 -12.90 -21.46
CA TYR A 130 -16.50 -13.07 -20.23
C TYR A 130 -16.12 -11.72 -19.61
N PHE A 131 -15.69 -10.75 -20.42
CA PHE A 131 -15.37 -9.42 -19.91
C PHE A 131 -16.61 -8.69 -19.35
N GLU A 132 -17.78 -8.85 -19.97
CA GLU A 132 -19.05 -8.29 -19.50
C GLU A 132 -19.54 -8.99 -18.21
N LYS A 133 -19.34 -10.32 -18.10
CA LYS A 133 -19.75 -11.15 -16.95
C LYS A 133 -18.56 -11.98 -16.44
N PRO A 134 -17.65 -11.36 -15.69
CA PRO A 134 -16.32 -11.90 -15.41
C PRO A 134 -16.24 -12.77 -14.16
N HIS A 135 -17.38 -12.95 -13.49
CA HIS A 135 -17.50 -13.73 -12.26
C HIS A 135 -18.33 -14.97 -12.55
N PHE A 136 -17.91 -16.10 -12.02
CA PHE A 136 -18.57 -17.38 -12.25
C PHE A 136 -18.58 -18.20 -10.98
N TYR A 137 -19.34 -19.29 -10.97
CA TYR A 137 -19.32 -20.25 -9.87
C TYR A 137 -19.29 -21.68 -10.38
N THR A 138 -18.64 -22.55 -9.64
CA THR A 138 -18.52 -24.00 -9.94
C THR A 138 -19.16 -24.80 -8.82
N LYS A 139 -20.11 -25.66 -9.18
CA LYS A 139 -20.77 -26.62 -8.28
C LYS A 139 -19.98 -27.93 -8.28
N ILE A 140 -19.54 -28.38 -7.11
CA ILE A 140 -18.87 -29.67 -6.91
C ILE A 140 -19.80 -30.54 -6.07
N THR A 141 -20.56 -31.40 -6.73
CA THR A 141 -21.66 -32.14 -6.12
C THR A 141 -21.19 -33.21 -5.13
N GLU A 142 -20.11 -33.94 -5.42
CA GLU A 142 -19.67 -35.06 -4.56
C GLU A 142 -19.29 -34.62 -3.15
N LYS A 143 -18.76 -33.39 -3.04
CA LYS A 143 -18.36 -32.76 -1.77
C LYS A 143 -19.28 -31.63 -1.35
N LYS A 144 -20.43 -31.43 -2.02
CA LYS A 144 -21.37 -30.35 -1.71
C LYS A 144 -20.66 -29.00 -1.56
N THR A 145 -19.77 -28.70 -2.49
CA THR A 145 -18.91 -27.51 -2.44
C THR A 145 -19.28 -26.55 -3.57
N LEU A 146 -19.35 -25.27 -3.26
CA LEU A 146 -19.56 -24.19 -4.21
C LEU A 146 -18.33 -23.29 -4.21
N ILE A 147 -17.72 -23.11 -5.38
CA ILE A 147 -16.60 -22.18 -5.56
C ILE A 147 -17.07 -20.98 -6.35
N LEU A 148 -16.87 -19.77 -5.82
CA LEU A 148 -17.10 -18.51 -6.52
C LEU A 148 -15.77 -18.03 -7.10
N GLY A 149 -15.62 -18.10 -8.41
CA GLY A 149 -14.45 -17.60 -9.15
C GLY A 149 -14.62 -16.12 -9.49
N LEU A 150 -13.69 -15.29 -9.03
CA LEU A 150 -13.73 -13.85 -9.21
C LEU A 150 -12.53 -13.37 -10.01
N ASN A 151 -12.78 -12.78 -11.17
CA ASN A 151 -11.76 -12.09 -11.94
C ASN A 151 -11.40 -10.75 -11.28
N SER A 152 -10.24 -10.70 -10.65
CA SER A 152 -9.68 -9.51 -10.02
C SER A 152 -8.79 -8.68 -10.94
N CYS A 153 -8.68 -9.04 -12.23
CA CYS A 153 -7.69 -8.51 -13.17
C CYS A 153 -8.30 -7.65 -14.29
N LEU A 154 -9.60 -7.35 -14.21
CA LEU A 154 -10.33 -6.54 -15.21
C LEU A 154 -9.86 -5.10 -15.31
N PHE A 155 -9.21 -4.59 -14.28
CA PHE A 155 -8.69 -3.22 -14.25
C PHE A 155 -7.16 -3.21 -14.12
N CYS A 156 -6.51 -4.34 -14.40
CA CYS A 156 -5.09 -4.37 -14.71
C CYS A 156 -4.92 -3.93 -16.17
N VAL A 157 -3.84 -3.24 -16.47
CA VAL A 157 -3.78 -2.09 -17.39
C VAL A 157 -2.32 -2.23 -17.98
N HIS A 158 -1.94 -1.99 -19.31
CA HIS A 158 -0.52 -1.64 -19.85
C HIS A 158 -0.27 -0.33 -20.66
N SER A 159 0.54 0.66 -20.18
CA SER A 159 0.98 1.87 -20.93
C SER A 159 2.35 2.43 -20.49
N ASN A 160 3.02 3.13 -21.43
CA ASN A 160 4.33 3.78 -21.28
C ASN A 160 4.24 5.32 -21.31
N ASP A 161 3.05 5.92 -21.15
CA ASP A 161 2.83 7.36 -21.41
C ASP A 161 2.02 8.11 -20.33
N GLY A 162 1.73 7.48 -19.18
CA GLY A 162 1.23 8.18 -17.99
C GLY A 162 -0.17 8.76 -18.11
N SER A 163 -0.99 8.31 -19.07
CA SER A 163 -2.41 8.69 -19.15
C SER A 163 -3.33 7.56 -18.68
N TYR A 164 -4.29 7.85 -17.78
CA TYR A 164 -5.21 6.84 -17.26
C TYR A 164 -6.35 6.58 -18.26
N ARG A 165 -6.40 5.36 -18.79
CA ARG A 165 -7.59 4.76 -19.43
C ARG A 165 -7.94 3.45 -18.75
N GLU A 166 -9.22 3.09 -18.81
CA GLU A 166 -9.75 1.80 -18.36
C GLU A 166 -9.08 0.67 -19.19
N GLY A 167 -7.89 0.20 -18.79
CA GLY A 167 -7.07 -0.76 -19.53
C GLY A 167 -5.54 -0.52 -19.69
N GLU A 168 -4.90 0.53 -19.13
CA GLU A 168 -3.50 0.98 -19.42
C GLU A 168 -2.48 1.23 -18.24
N PHE A 169 -1.50 0.33 -17.98
CA PHE A 169 -0.63 -0.02 -16.80
C PHE A 169 0.04 1.24 -16.40
N ASP A 170 0.21 1.27 -15.10
CA ASP A 170 1.20 2.04 -14.46
C ASP A 170 1.75 1.10 -13.39
N GLU A 171 3.05 0.87 -13.35
CA GLU A 171 3.69 0.01 -12.34
C GLU A 171 3.47 0.57 -10.92
N ALA A 172 3.21 1.87 -10.80
CA ALA A 172 2.78 2.53 -9.55
C ALA A 172 1.29 2.25 -9.20
N ASN A 173 0.47 1.81 -10.16
CA ASN A 173 -0.96 1.52 -9.99
C ASN A 173 -1.38 0.08 -10.38
N ALA A 174 -0.43 -0.81 -10.69
CA ALA A 174 -0.65 -2.18 -11.14
C ALA A 174 -1.46 -3.04 -10.15
N ASP A 175 -1.45 -2.63 -8.88
CA ASP A 175 -2.02 -3.37 -7.76
C ASP A 175 -3.34 -2.79 -7.25
N PHE A 176 -3.95 -1.81 -7.95
CA PHE A 176 -5.27 -1.31 -7.59
C PHE A 176 -6.38 -2.24 -8.09
N VAL A 177 -6.74 -3.20 -7.24
CA VAL A 177 -7.73 -4.23 -7.57
C VAL A 177 -9.12 -3.65 -7.45
N LYS A 178 -9.93 -3.83 -8.51
CA LYS A 178 -11.36 -3.60 -8.45
C LYS A 178 -12.14 -4.85 -8.85
N ILE A 179 -13.26 -5.07 -8.18
CA ILE A 179 -14.24 -6.09 -8.52
C ILE A 179 -15.47 -5.38 -9.07
N ARG A 180 -16.01 -5.90 -10.18
CA ARG A 180 -17.25 -5.41 -10.77
C ARG A 180 -18.42 -5.79 -9.88
N LEU A 181 -18.73 -4.93 -8.92
CA LEU A 181 -19.69 -5.23 -7.85
C LEU A 181 -21.08 -5.56 -8.38
N LYS A 182 -21.56 -4.85 -9.41
CA LYS A 182 -22.87 -5.11 -10.00
C LYS A 182 -22.94 -6.54 -10.55
N GLU A 183 -21.97 -6.93 -11.36
CA GLU A 183 -21.88 -8.25 -11.98
C GLU A 183 -21.62 -9.35 -10.94
N LEU A 184 -20.89 -9.03 -9.86
CA LEU A 184 -20.75 -9.92 -8.70
C LEU A 184 -22.11 -10.19 -8.05
N LEU A 185 -22.90 -9.15 -7.78
CA LEU A 185 -24.21 -9.30 -7.17
C LEU A 185 -25.16 -10.10 -8.07
N GLU A 186 -25.15 -9.84 -9.39
CA GLU A 186 -25.93 -10.65 -10.35
C GLU A 186 -25.52 -12.13 -10.33
N CYS A 187 -24.21 -12.41 -10.24
CA CYS A 187 -23.69 -13.77 -10.11
C CYS A 187 -24.14 -14.42 -8.78
N LEU A 188 -24.05 -13.70 -7.67
CA LEU A 188 -24.49 -14.18 -6.36
C LEU A 188 -26.01 -14.43 -6.29
N ASP A 189 -26.81 -13.56 -6.91
CA ASP A 189 -28.27 -13.72 -6.97
C ASP A 189 -28.66 -14.94 -7.82
N SER A 190 -27.91 -15.22 -8.88
CA SER A 190 -28.11 -16.44 -9.69
C SER A 190 -27.84 -17.73 -8.90
N ILE A 191 -26.92 -17.67 -7.93
CA ILE A 191 -26.64 -18.78 -7.02
C ILE A 191 -27.82 -19.00 -6.06
N GLU A 192 -28.43 -17.95 -5.51
CA GLU A 192 -29.58 -18.06 -4.59
C GLU A 192 -30.84 -18.64 -5.25
N GLY A 193 -31.07 -18.34 -6.53
CA GLY A 193 -32.16 -18.92 -7.31
C GLY A 193 -32.04 -20.45 -7.49
N ASP A 194 -30.82 -20.99 -7.38
CA ASP A 194 -30.45 -22.39 -7.50
C ASP A 194 -30.30 -23.07 -6.11
N SER A 195 -31.38 -23.19 -5.33
CA SER A 195 -31.48 -23.97 -4.07
C SER A 195 -30.16 -24.19 -3.30
N THR A 196 -29.64 -23.14 -2.66
CA THR A 196 -28.30 -23.15 -2.02
C THR A 196 -28.17 -24.01 -0.76
N GLU A 197 -29.27 -24.54 -0.22
CA GLU A 197 -29.31 -25.38 0.99
C GLU A 197 -28.54 -26.71 0.84
N GLU A 198 -28.16 -27.09 -0.38
CA GLU A 198 -27.43 -28.33 -0.63
C GLU A 198 -25.90 -28.23 -0.36
N TYR A 199 -25.31 -27.04 -0.41
CA TYR A 199 -23.85 -26.87 -0.33
C TYR A 199 -23.34 -26.68 1.09
N GLN A 200 -22.47 -27.58 1.53
CA GLN A 200 -21.85 -27.56 2.86
C GLN A 200 -20.62 -26.64 2.94
N TYR A 201 -19.95 -26.40 1.81
CA TYR A 201 -18.76 -25.56 1.72
C TYR A 201 -18.96 -24.50 0.64
N LYS A 202 -18.72 -23.23 0.97
CA LYS A 202 -18.75 -22.13 0.00
C LYS A 202 -17.47 -21.32 0.13
N ILE A 203 -16.73 -21.20 -0.97
CA ILE A 203 -15.36 -20.64 -0.99
C ILE A 203 -15.24 -19.68 -2.17
N ALA A 204 -14.67 -18.50 -1.96
CA ALA A 204 -14.33 -17.60 -3.05
C ALA A 204 -12.86 -17.77 -3.46
N LEU A 205 -12.58 -17.62 -4.74
CA LEU A 205 -11.26 -17.74 -5.35
C LEU A 205 -11.03 -16.51 -6.22
N LEU A 206 -9.93 -15.79 -5.99
CA LEU A 206 -9.49 -14.64 -6.78
C LEU A 206 -7.96 -14.57 -6.80
N HIS A 207 -7.35 -13.78 -7.67
CA HIS A 207 -5.89 -13.68 -7.70
C HIS A 207 -5.35 -12.67 -6.68
N HIS A 208 -5.80 -11.42 -6.74
CA HIS A 208 -5.24 -10.39 -5.89
C HIS A 208 -5.71 -10.48 -4.43
N ASN A 209 -4.90 -9.93 -3.52
CA ASN A 209 -5.25 -9.86 -2.10
C ASN A 209 -6.34 -8.84 -1.83
N ILE A 210 -7.17 -9.12 -0.83
CA ILE A 210 -8.24 -8.22 -0.41
C ILE A 210 -7.68 -7.09 0.46
N LEU A 211 -6.91 -7.43 1.50
CA LEU A 211 -6.35 -6.43 2.40
C LEU A 211 -5.14 -5.73 1.74
N PRO A 212 -5.04 -4.39 1.85
CA PRO A 212 -3.93 -3.65 1.29
C PRO A 212 -2.63 -3.97 2.03
N GLU A 213 -1.68 -4.60 1.35
CA GLU A 213 -0.33 -4.84 1.84
C GLU A 213 0.69 -4.34 0.84
N ARG A 214 1.66 -3.53 1.30
CA ARG A 214 2.64 -2.84 0.42
C ARG A 214 1.97 -1.99 -0.68
N GLY A 215 0.78 -1.46 -0.41
CA GLY A 215 -0.01 -0.72 -1.40
C GLY A 215 -0.82 -1.60 -2.35
N LYS A 216 -0.76 -2.93 -2.21
CA LYS A 216 -1.41 -3.91 -3.09
C LYS A 216 -2.63 -4.52 -2.40
N GLY A 217 -3.83 -4.33 -2.94
CA GLY A 217 -5.05 -4.86 -2.32
C GLY A 217 -6.34 -4.45 -3.05
N LEU A 218 -7.49 -4.85 -2.52
CA LEU A 218 -8.79 -4.42 -3.03
C LEU A 218 -9.11 -2.98 -2.60
N ILE A 219 -9.52 -2.15 -3.57
CA ILE A 219 -9.90 -0.75 -3.33
C ILE A 219 -11.39 -0.52 -3.58
N ASP A 220 -11.95 -1.18 -4.59
CA ASP A 220 -13.34 -0.99 -4.97
C ASP A 220 -13.99 -2.32 -5.36
N PRO A 221 -15.00 -2.82 -4.63
CA PRO A 221 -15.52 -2.26 -3.37
C PRO A 221 -14.47 -2.34 -2.25
N ASN A 222 -14.63 -1.53 -1.21
CA ASN A 222 -13.75 -1.58 -0.04
C ASN A 222 -13.73 -3.02 0.56
N PRO A 223 -12.56 -3.52 1.02
CA PRO A 223 -12.37 -4.86 1.59
C PRO A 223 -13.41 -5.32 2.62
N GLU A 224 -13.82 -4.44 3.52
CA GLU A 224 -14.82 -4.75 4.54
C GLU A 224 -16.18 -5.05 3.89
N ASP A 225 -16.63 -4.19 2.98
CA ASP A 225 -17.91 -4.36 2.28
C ASP A 225 -17.90 -5.62 1.42
N PHE A 226 -16.80 -5.85 0.70
CA PHE A 226 -16.60 -7.03 -0.13
C PHE A 226 -16.72 -8.33 0.67
N THR A 227 -15.96 -8.46 1.75
CA THR A 227 -15.98 -9.67 2.59
C THR A 227 -17.32 -9.85 3.28
N ALA A 228 -17.96 -8.76 3.67
CA ALA A 228 -19.28 -8.81 4.26
C ALA A 228 -20.33 -9.27 3.23
N ILE A 229 -20.28 -8.78 1.97
CA ILE A 229 -21.10 -9.26 0.85
C ILE A 229 -20.99 -10.77 0.72
N LEU A 230 -19.77 -11.28 0.57
CA LEU A 230 -19.52 -12.71 0.44
C LEU A 230 -20.02 -13.51 1.65
N LYS A 231 -19.82 -12.99 2.87
CA LYS A 231 -20.27 -13.62 4.11
C LYS A 231 -21.78 -13.86 4.15
N ARG A 232 -22.59 -12.92 3.64
CA ARG A 232 -24.07 -13.08 3.58
C ARG A 232 -24.50 -14.26 2.76
N TYR A 233 -23.84 -14.47 1.62
CA TYR A 233 -24.12 -15.62 0.75
C TYR A 233 -23.47 -16.91 1.28
N GLY A 234 -22.79 -16.86 2.44
CA GLY A 234 -22.20 -18.00 3.15
C GLY A 234 -20.77 -18.33 2.74
N PHE A 235 -20.12 -17.47 1.96
CA PHE A 235 -18.71 -17.62 1.59
C PHE A 235 -17.82 -17.20 2.76
N ASP A 236 -17.27 -18.19 3.46
CA ASP A 236 -16.52 -18.00 4.71
C ASP A 236 -15.00 -18.11 4.54
N ILE A 237 -14.55 -18.47 3.33
CA ILE A 237 -13.15 -18.69 3.00
C ILE A 237 -12.90 -18.03 1.65
N ILE A 238 -11.81 -17.28 1.56
CA ILE A 238 -11.32 -16.68 0.34
C ILE A 238 -9.88 -17.11 0.10
N LEU A 239 -9.59 -17.60 -1.10
CA LEU A 239 -8.27 -18.05 -1.55
C LEU A 239 -7.70 -17.03 -2.54
N CYS A 240 -6.45 -16.59 -2.32
CA CYS A 240 -5.76 -15.61 -3.17
C CYS A 240 -4.24 -15.88 -3.34
N GLY A 241 -3.60 -15.10 -4.21
CA GLY A 241 -2.21 -15.18 -4.66
C GLY A 241 -1.49 -13.82 -4.66
N HIS A 242 -0.78 -13.49 -5.75
CA HIS A 242 -0.24 -12.16 -6.11
C HIS A 242 0.95 -11.64 -5.30
N LEU A 243 0.92 -11.75 -3.97
CA LEU A 243 2.00 -11.24 -3.11
C LEU A 243 3.20 -12.19 -3.01
N HIS A 244 3.12 -13.37 -3.64
CA HIS A 244 4.13 -14.44 -3.56
C HIS A 244 4.51 -14.77 -2.10
N SER A 245 3.56 -14.63 -1.17
CA SER A 245 3.79 -14.78 0.27
C SER A 245 2.60 -15.42 0.98
N ARG A 246 2.91 -16.30 1.94
CA ARG A 246 1.91 -17.01 2.76
C ARG A 246 1.15 -16.04 3.64
N LYS A 247 -0.19 -16.05 3.56
CA LYS A 247 -1.04 -15.18 4.37
C LYS A 247 -2.23 -15.92 4.96
N VAL A 248 -2.50 -15.63 6.23
CA VAL A 248 -3.71 -16.07 6.93
C VAL A 248 -4.25 -14.89 7.71
N ASN A 249 -5.28 -14.27 7.16
CA ASN A 249 -5.98 -13.14 7.75
C ASN A 249 -7.47 -13.49 7.99
N ASN A 250 -8.16 -12.65 8.73
CA ASN A 250 -9.60 -12.76 8.95
C ASN A 250 -10.21 -11.36 8.88
N LEU A 251 -11.29 -11.23 8.12
CA LEU A 251 -12.09 -10.01 7.99
C LEU A 251 -13.56 -10.40 7.98
N ASN A 252 -14.40 -9.80 8.83
CA ASN A 252 -15.82 -10.15 8.96
C ASN A 252 -16.12 -11.65 9.18
N ASN A 253 -15.24 -12.36 9.90
CA ASN A 253 -15.31 -13.81 10.08
C ASN A 253 -15.28 -14.58 8.74
N VAL A 254 -14.66 -13.99 7.73
CA VAL A 254 -14.25 -14.62 6.47
C VAL A 254 -12.74 -14.79 6.53
N MET A 255 -12.27 -16.00 6.30
CA MET A 255 -10.85 -16.31 6.35
C MET A 255 -10.21 -16.02 5.00
N LEU A 256 -9.14 -15.23 5.01
CA LEU A 256 -8.39 -14.85 3.81
C LEU A 256 -7.09 -15.63 3.78
N LEU A 257 -6.92 -16.47 2.76
CA LEU A 257 -5.79 -17.39 2.61
C LEU A 257 -4.99 -17.07 1.36
N GLY A 258 -3.82 -16.47 1.53
CA GLY A 258 -2.86 -16.20 0.46
C GLY A 258 -1.86 -17.35 0.32
N ALA A 259 -1.71 -17.88 -0.89
CA ALA A 259 -0.62 -18.79 -1.23
C ALA A 259 0.68 -18.01 -1.52
N GLY A 260 1.83 -18.65 -1.30
CA GLY A 260 3.07 -18.23 -1.95
C GLY A 260 3.01 -18.49 -3.46
N SER A 261 4.15 -18.43 -4.12
CA SER A 261 4.22 -18.78 -5.53
C SER A 261 4.45 -20.28 -5.71
N PHE A 262 3.96 -20.91 -6.76
CA PHE A 262 4.34 -22.29 -7.05
C PHE A 262 5.73 -22.34 -7.71
N GLY A 263 6.03 -21.40 -8.61
CA GLY A 263 7.16 -21.51 -9.52
C GLY A 263 7.72 -20.20 -10.07
N ALA A 264 7.59 -19.07 -9.39
CA ALA A 264 8.22 -17.81 -9.82
C ALA A 264 9.72 -17.73 -9.46
N LYS A 265 10.53 -17.07 -10.29
CA LYS A 265 11.98 -16.88 -10.05
C LYS A 265 12.28 -16.06 -8.77
N LYS A 266 13.39 -16.41 -8.11
CA LYS A 266 13.84 -15.90 -6.79
C LYS A 266 14.49 -14.51 -6.76
N ASP A 267 14.52 -13.79 -7.88
CA ASP A 267 15.18 -12.46 -7.95
C ASP A 267 14.42 -11.36 -7.16
N LEU A 268 13.19 -11.65 -6.75
CA LEU A 268 12.44 -10.88 -5.76
C LEU A 268 12.82 -11.35 -4.35
N LYS A 269 13.44 -10.47 -3.55
CA LYS A 269 13.99 -10.70 -2.19
C LYS A 269 13.08 -11.41 -1.15
N TYR A 270 11.84 -11.78 -1.50
CA TYR A 270 10.82 -12.37 -0.61
C TYR A 270 9.94 -13.47 -1.24
N THR A 271 10.24 -13.99 -2.44
CA THR A 271 9.41 -15.06 -3.07
C THR A 271 9.63 -16.40 -2.37
N LEU A 272 8.55 -16.98 -1.83
CA LEU A 272 8.53 -18.35 -1.34
C LEU A 272 7.82 -19.25 -2.36
N ASN A 273 8.51 -20.30 -2.82
CA ASN A 273 7.86 -21.31 -3.65
C ASN A 273 7.16 -22.32 -2.74
N ASP A 274 5.83 -22.36 -2.73
CA ASP A 274 5.03 -23.23 -1.87
C ASP A 274 3.62 -23.54 -2.41
N VAL A 275 2.96 -24.48 -1.74
CA VAL A 275 1.56 -24.84 -1.96
C VAL A 275 0.80 -24.94 -0.63
N ASN A 276 -0.49 -24.63 -0.65
CA ASN A 276 -1.37 -24.75 0.51
C ASN A 276 -2.19 -26.04 0.45
N ILE A 277 -2.23 -26.78 1.56
CA ILE A 277 -3.24 -27.82 1.82
C ILE A 277 -4.23 -27.30 2.85
N ILE A 278 -5.48 -27.14 2.46
CA ILE A 278 -6.53 -26.59 3.30
C ILE A 278 -7.52 -27.70 3.61
N LYS A 279 -7.73 -28.01 4.89
CA LYS A 279 -8.74 -28.98 5.33
C LYS A 279 -9.86 -28.23 6.03
N VAL A 280 -11.08 -28.35 5.52
CA VAL A 280 -12.29 -27.77 6.09
C VAL A 280 -13.15 -28.90 6.65
N ASN A 281 -13.26 -28.97 7.97
CA ASN A 281 -14.04 -29.98 8.69
C ASN A 281 -15.36 -29.37 9.14
N LEU A 282 -16.48 -30.08 9.00
CA LEU A 282 -17.73 -29.71 9.65
C LEU A 282 -17.80 -30.38 11.01
N ASP A 283 -18.11 -29.61 12.05
CA ASP A 283 -18.39 -30.13 13.38
C ASP A 283 -19.87 -30.50 13.47
N THR A 284 -20.17 -31.79 13.28
CA THR A 284 -21.53 -32.34 13.30
C THR A 284 -22.00 -32.72 14.70
N SER A 285 -21.22 -32.43 15.75
CA SER A 285 -21.55 -32.82 17.14
C SER A 285 -22.59 -31.92 17.80
N ILE A 286 -22.98 -30.82 17.14
CA ILE A 286 -23.97 -29.85 17.61
C ILE A 286 -25.29 -30.10 16.85
N PRO A 287 -26.44 -30.32 17.54
CA PRO A 287 -27.72 -30.64 16.89
C PRO A 287 -28.20 -29.52 15.97
N ALA A 288 -28.88 -29.91 14.86
CA ALA A 288 -29.38 -29.09 13.75
C ALA A 288 -30.44 -28.01 14.09
N PHE A 289 -30.52 -27.53 15.35
CA PHE A 289 -31.41 -26.45 15.79
C PHE A 289 -30.72 -25.06 15.83
N GLN A 290 -29.49 -24.95 15.33
CA GLN A 290 -28.83 -23.69 14.99
C GLN A 290 -28.54 -23.69 13.50
N ASP A 291 -28.98 -22.65 12.78
CA ASP A 291 -29.07 -22.59 11.31
C ASP A 291 -27.72 -22.61 10.53
N ASN A 292 -26.60 -23.09 11.09
CA ASN A 292 -25.37 -23.37 10.33
C ASN A 292 -24.38 -24.30 11.06
N PRO A 293 -23.75 -25.29 10.37
CA PRO A 293 -22.72 -26.14 10.96
C PRO A 293 -21.41 -25.37 11.19
N ILE A 294 -20.81 -25.52 12.38
CA ILE A 294 -19.49 -24.95 12.69
C ILE A 294 -18.43 -25.61 11.82
N ARG A 295 -17.70 -24.82 11.02
CA ARG A 295 -16.55 -25.29 10.23
C ARG A 295 -15.29 -25.21 11.08
N LYS A 296 -14.30 -26.07 10.86
CA LYS A 296 -12.94 -25.96 11.41
C LYS A 296 -11.98 -26.05 10.24
N VAL A 297 -11.23 -24.99 10.00
CA VAL A 297 -10.30 -24.90 8.90
C VAL A 297 -8.87 -25.01 9.43
N SER A 298 -8.09 -25.89 8.85
CA SER A 298 -6.65 -25.97 9.04
C SER A 298 -5.95 -25.77 7.71
N VAL A 299 -4.88 -24.97 7.71
CA VAL A 299 -4.06 -24.71 6.52
C VAL A 299 -2.65 -25.18 6.82
N GLU A 300 -2.11 -26.05 5.98
CA GLU A 300 -0.73 -26.50 6.01
C GLU A 300 -0.04 -26.05 4.72
N THR A 301 1.02 -25.24 4.83
CA THR A 301 1.77 -24.76 3.66
C THR A 301 3.09 -25.52 3.51
N PHE A 302 3.41 -25.96 2.30
CA PHE A 302 4.57 -26.79 2.00
C PHE A 302 5.53 -26.09 1.04
N GLU A 303 6.77 -25.92 1.48
CA GLU A 303 7.80 -25.26 0.67
C GLU A 303 8.42 -26.18 -0.39
N MET A 304 8.42 -25.66 -1.59
CA MET A 304 8.98 -26.24 -2.79
C MET A 304 10.39 -25.65 -3.02
N ASN A 305 11.37 -25.96 -2.14
CA ASN A 305 12.82 -25.74 -2.37
C ASN A 305 13.59 -27.03 -2.75
N TYR A 306 14.59 -26.91 -3.64
CA TYR A 306 15.37 -28.05 -4.18
C TYR A 306 16.65 -28.35 -3.35
N GLU A 307 17.26 -27.33 -2.74
CA GLU A 307 18.61 -27.45 -2.13
C GLU A 307 18.65 -28.18 -0.77
N SER A 308 17.52 -28.55 -0.19
CA SER A 308 17.49 -29.26 1.08
C SER A 308 16.33 -30.25 1.15
N TYR A 309 16.65 -31.53 0.92
CA TYR A 309 15.77 -32.65 1.26
C TYR A 309 15.54 -32.78 2.79
N ASN A 310 16.25 -31.96 3.59
CA ASN A 310 16.32 -32.02 5.05
C ASN A 310 15.87 -30.74 5.79
N ASP A 311 15.40 -29.69 5.10
CA ASP A 311 14.93 -28.51 5.83
C ASP A 311 13.51 -28.71 6.38
N ALA A 312 13.42 -28.46 7.69
CA ALA A 312 12.26 -28.73 8.52
C ALA A 312 10.97 -28.19 7.89
N ILE A 313 10.01 -29.10 7.68
CA ILE A 313 8.59 -28.77 7.55
C ILE A 313 8.27 -27.83 8.72
N ARG A 314 7.95 -26.57 8.44
CA ARG A 314 7.42 -25.64 9.43
C ARG A 314 5.90 -25.59 9.25
N PRO A 315 5.14 -26.55 9.81
CA PRO A 315 3.69 -26.46 9.77
C PRO A 315 3.31 -25.22 10.58
N ILE A 316 2.66 -24.25 9.93
CA ILE A 316 1.91 -23.23 10.67
C ILE A 316 0.57 -23.89 11.01
N GLU A 317 0.54 -24.73 12.05
CA GLU A 317 -0.72 -25.20 12.61
C GLU A 317 -1.39 -24.04 13.36
N LYS A 318 -2.21 -23.26 12.64
CA LYS A 318 -3.14 -22.33 13.28
C LYS A 318 -4.48 -23.05 13.48
N GLN A 319 -4.68 -23.67 14.65
CA GLN A 319 -6.02 -24.09 15.08
C GLN A 319 -6.84 -22.84 15.36
N ILE A 320 -7.69 -22.45 14.41
CA ILE A 320 -8.68 -21.39 14.65
C ILE A 320 -9.98 -22.08 15.05
N ARG A 321 -10.37 -21.91 16.32
CA ARG A 321 -11.71 -22.31 16.79
C ARG A 321 -12.71 -21.29 16.27
N PHE A 322 -13.65 -21.76 15.46
CA PHE A 322 -14.84 -21.00 15.12
C PHE A 322 -15.69 -20.95 16.38
N ILE A 323 -15.57 -19.85 17.13
CA ILE A 323 -16.58 -19.52 18.13
C ILE A 323 -17.73 -18.97 17.31
N GLU A 324 -18.84 -19.71 17.29
CA GLU A 324 -20.05 -19.14 16.74
C GLU A 324 -20.40 -17.90 17.58
N MET A 325 -20.48 -16.80 16.87
CA MET A 325 -21.19 -15.63 17.33
C MET A 325 -22.62 -16.04 17.62
N SER A 326 -23.07 -15.88 18.86
CA SER A 326 -24.45 -16.21 19.26
C SER A 326 -25.46 -15.67 18.26
N ASN A 327 -26.66 -16.27 18.13
CA ASN A 327 -27.75 -15.68 17.32
C ASN A 327 -27.98 -14.20 17.64
N LYS A 328 -27.65 -13.74 18.84
CA LYS A 328 -27.69 -12.34 19.25
C LYS A 328 -26.56 -11.50 18.63
N THR A 329 -25.37 -12.07 18.47
CA THR A 329 -24.23 -11.46 17.78
C THR A 329 -24.39 -11.57 16.26
N TYR A 330 -24.90 -12.68 15.71
CA TYR A 330 -25.31 -12.80 14.30
C TYR A 330 -26.44 -11.83 13.97
N GLU A 331 -27.49 -11.71 14.77
CA GLU A 331 -28.52 -10.68 14.58
C GLU A 331 -27.98 -9.26 14.85
N SER A 332 -26.93 -9.09 15.66
CA SER A 332 -26.25 -7.80 15.82
C SER A 332 -25.35 -7.45 14.64
N LEU A 333 -24.65 -8.41 14.05
CA LEU A 333 -23.85 -8.22 12.85
C LEU A 333 -24.75 -8.14 11.62
N LYS A 334 -25.74 -9.00 11.45
CA LYS A 334 -26.84 -8.90 10.48
C LYS A 334 -27.59 -7.58 10.66
N LYS A 335 -27.85 -7.07 11.86
CA LYS A 335 -28.36 -5.71 12.03
C LYS A 335 -27.35 -4.67 11.53
N HIS A 336 -26.09 -4.76 11.94
CA HIS A 336 -25.01 -3.86 11.50
C HIS A 336 -24.71 -3.93 9.99
N TYR A 337 -25.00 -5.08 9.38
CA TYR A 337 -24.67 -5.47 8.01
C TYR A 337 -25.86 -5.30 7.06
N LEU A 338 -27.09 -5.52 7.51
CA LEU A 338 -28.30 -5.05 6.83
C LEU A 338 -28.39 -3.51 6.93
N GLU A 339 -27.77 -2.89 7.94
CA GLU A 339 -27.51 -1.44 8.01
C GLU A 339 -26.42 -0.98 7.02
N SER A 340 -25.51 -1.86 6.56
CA SER A 340 -24.41 -1.52 5.64
C SER A 340 -24.58 -2.00 4.19
N MET A 341 -25.39 -3.03 3.95
CA MET A 341 -25.48 -3.78 2.68
C MET A 341 -26.86 -3.63 2.01
N PHE A 342 -27.86 -3.12 2.72
CA PHE A 342 -29.02 -2.44 2.14
C PHE A 342 -28.73 -0.93 2.22
N LYS A 343 -28.43 -0.23 1.12
CA LYS A 343 -29.51 0.55 0.50
C LYS A 343 -30.58 -0.43 0.05
N THR A 344 -31.66 -0.61 0.78
CA THR A 344 -32.48 0.39 1.47
C THR A 344 -32.59 0.16 2.99
N PRO A 345 -31.91 0.98 3.82
CA PRO A 345 -32.62 2.06 4.52
C PRO A 345 -31.98 3.45 4.36
N ASP A 346 -30.98 3.61 3.50
CA ASP A 346 -30.07 4.76 3.63
C ASP A 346 -30.59 6.09 3.08
N GLU A 347 -31.62 6.10 2.22
CA GLU A 347 -32.37 7.34 2.01
C GLU A 347 -33.10 7.75 3.28
N LYS A 348 -33.60 6.81 4.09
CA LYS A 348 -34.34 7.13 5.30
C LYS A 348 -33.43 7.54 6.44
N ILE A 349 -32.30 6.87 6.72
CA ILE A 349 -31.36 7.32 7.77
C ILE A 349 -30.65 8.59 7.34
N SER A 350 -30.15 8.67 6.10
CA SER A 350 -29.56 9.91 5.59
C SER A 350 -30.60 11.03 5.53
N ALA A 351 -31.84 10.79 5.09
CA ALA A 351 -32.89 11.81 5.16
C ALA A 351 -33.37 12.09 6.58
N THR A 352 -33.41 11.12 7.50
CA THR A 352 -33.79 11.33 8.90
C THR A 352 -32.74 12.14 9.60
N PHE A 353 -31.46 11.79 9.47
CA PHE A 353 -30.36 12.58 10.02
C PHE A 353 -30.25 13.94 9.33
N LYS A 354 -30.38 14.02 8.00
CA LYS A 354 -30.44 15.30 7.29
C LYS A 354 -31.60 16.17 7.78
N ASN A 355 -32.81 15.61 7.90
CA ASN A 355 -33.97 16.30 8.43
C ASN A 355 -33.76 16.68 9.90
N GLU A 356 -33.12 15.84 10.71
CA GLU A 356 -32.76 16.15 12.09
C GLU A 356 -31.78 17.31 12.15
N VAL A 357 -30.71 17.30 11.36
CA VAL A 357 -29.76 18.41 11.26
C VAL A 357 -30.45 19.68 10.77
N ILE A 358 -31.41 19.60 9.85
CA ILE A 358 -32.18 20.76 9.39
C ILE A 358 -33.08 21.30 10.51
N THR A 359 -33.78 20.42 11.23
CA THR A 359 -34.81 20.79 12.22
C THR A 359 -34.27 21.05 13.64
N THR A 360 -33.05 20.63 13.93
CA THR A 360 -32.46 20.79 15.26
C THR A 360 -32.06 22.24 15.57
N GLY A 361 -31.91 22.57 16.85
CA GLY A 361 -31.45 23.88 17.32
C GLY A 361 -30.03 24.26 16.87
N ILE A 362 -29.70 25.54 16.99
CA ILE A 362 -28.41 26.12 16.61
C ILE A 362 -27.22 25.51 17.37
N ASP A 363 -27.44 25.12 18.62
CA ASP A 363 -26.47 24.50 19.53
C ASP A 363 -26.04 23.09 19.06
N ARG A 364 -26.99 22.26 18.63
CA ARG A 364 -26.72 20.93 18.04
C ARG A 364 -26.08 21.02 16.66
N LYS A 365 -26.47 22.00 15.83
CA LYS A 365 -25.78 22.29 14.56
C LYS A 365 -24.35 22.75 14.80
N LEU A 366 -24.11 23.56 15.83
CA LEU A 366 -22.78 23.99 16.24
C LEU A 366 -21.94 22.78 16.69
N PHE A 367 -22.49 21.89 17.53
CA PHE A 367 -21.80 20.69 17.96
C PHE A 367 -21.35 19.84 16.76
N LEU A 368 -22.24 19.59 15.81
CA LEU A 368 -21.93 18.85 14.60
C LEU A 368 -20.92 19.58 13.71
N SER A 369 -20.96 20.92 13.67
CA SER A 369 -20.00 21.74 12.92
C SER A 369 -18.59 21.63 13.51
N VAL A 370 -18.45 21.63 14.84
CA VAL A 370 -17.15 21.41 15.51
C VAL A 370 -16.65 19.99 15.22
N LEU A 371 -17.51 18.98 15.36
CA LEU A 371 -17.13 17.60 15.06
C LEU A 371 -16.74 17.40 13.60
N PHE A 372 -17.32 18.16 12.68
CA PHE A 372 -17.01 18.13 11.25
C PHE A 372 -15.62 18.68 10.91
N LEU A 373 -14.99 19.45 11.80
CA LEU A 373 -13.66 20.00 11.56
C LEU A 373 -12.58 18.92 11.46
N SER A 374 -12.64 17.88 12.30
CA SER A 374 -11.58 16.88 12.40
C SER A 374 -12.13 15.46 12.44
N ASN A 375 -11.33 14.50 11.96
CA ASN A 375 -11.67 13.08 11.95
C ASN A 375 -11.88 12.51 13.37
N SER A 376 -11.26 13.11 14.38
CA SER A 376 -11.51 12.80 15.78
C SER A 376 -11.01 13.91 16.71
N PHE A 377 -11.71 14.12 17.81
CA PHE A 377 -11.38 15.13 18.81
C PHE A 377 -11.03 14.51 20.16
N ASP A 378 -10.02 15.05 20.84
CA ASP A 378 -9.93 14.84 22.28
C ASP A 378 -11.18 15.43 22.96
N PHE A 379 -11.75 14.70 23.92
CA PHE A 379 -13.00 15.09 24.56
C PHE A 379 -12.92 16.47 25.24
N ASN A 380 -11.83 16.76 25.94
CA ASN A 380 -11.66 18.01 26.67
C ASN A 380 -11.39 19.16 25.70
N GLN A 381 -10.61 18.91 24.65
CA GLN A 381 -10.40 19.88 23.59
C GLN A 381 -11.72 20.23 22.89
N PHE A 382 -12.53 19.23 22.53
CA PHE A 382 -13.86 19.47 21.94
C PHE A 382 -14.69 20.34 22.87
N ASN A 383 -14.86 19.93 24.12
CA ASN A 383 -15.69 20.66 25.08
C ASN A 383 -15.27 22.13 25.18
N ARG A 384 -13.96 22.41 25.27
CA ARG A 384 -13.46 23.79 25.27
C ARG A 384 -13.82 24.55 23.99
N VAL A 385 -13.48 23.99 22.83
CA VAL A 385 -13.75 24.61 21.52
C VAL A 385 -15.24 24.89 21.31
N TYR A 386 -16.09 23.94 21.71
CA TYR A 386 -17.54 24.11 21.63
C TYR A 386 -18.04 25.26 22.50
N ASN A 387 -17.59 25.36 23.75
CA ASN A 387 -18.00 26.45 24.65
C ASN A 387 -17.46 27.81 24.19
N ASP A 388 -16.20 27.88 23.74
CA ASP A 388 -15.64 29.11 23.19
C ASP A 388 -16.45 29.60 21.97
N LEU A 389 -16.93 28.68 21.14
CA LEU A 389 -17.79 28.98 19.99
C LEU A 389 -19.21 29.36 20.39
N VAL A 390 -19.78 28.76 21.45
CA VAL A 390 -21.08 29.18 22.02
C VAL A 390 -21.02 30.65 22.44
N ASP A 391 -19.95 31.04 23.13
CA ASP A 391 -19.71 32.41 23.59
C ASP A 391 -19.48 33.35 22.39
N TYR A 392 -18.62 32.96 21.45
CA TYR A 392 -18.32 33.74 20.25
C TYR A 392 -19.56 34.01 19.39
N LEU A 393 -20.47 33.03 19.29
CA LEU A 393 -21.71 33.14 18.52
C LEU A 393 -22.85 33.79 19.32
N GLY A 394 -22.67 34.03 20.62
CA GLY A 394 -23.67 34.65 21.49
C GLY A 394 -24.92 33.80 21.72
N ILE A 395 -24.77 32.47 21.83
CA ILE A 395 -25.91 31.55 21.98
C ILE A 395 -26.36 31.53 23.46
N SER A 396 -27.29 32.40 23.83
CA SER A 396 -27.73 32.65 25.21
C SER A 396 -28.44 31.47 25.91
N ASP A 397 -29.07 30.57 25.15
CA ASP A 397 -29.86 29.44 25.65
C ASP A 397 -29.24 28.06 25.30
N SER A 398 -27.93 27.99 25.07
CA SER A 398 -27.29 26.73 24.67
C SER A 398 -27.39 25.68 25.77
N MET A 399 -27.77 24.45 25.43
CA MET A 399 -27.73 23.35 26.39
C MET A 399 -26.26 22.98 26.70
N ASP A 400 -26.03 22.44 27.89
CA ASP A 400 -24.71 21.97 28.31
C ASP A 400 -24.11 20.96 27.30
N PHE A 401 -22.81 21.10 27.01
CA PHE A 401 -22.07 20.24 26.08
C PHE A 401 -22.33 18.75 26.32
N GLN A 402 -22.37 18.35 27.60
CA GLN A 402 -22.62 16.97 28.00
C GLN A 402 -23.98 16.46 27.53
N ARG A 403 -25.01 17.32 27.46
CA ARG A 403 -26.34 16.94 26.97
C ARG A 403 -26.33 16.70 25.46
N HIS A 404 -25.61 17.52 24.69
CA HIS A 404 -25.44 17.29 23.24
C HIS A 404 -24.64 16.03 22.96
N PHE A 405 -23.54 15.85 23.71
CA PHE A 405 -22.73 14.66 23.64
C PHE A 405 -23.55 13.40 23.93
N ASN A 406 -24.30 13.37 25.03
CA ASN A 406 -25.16 12.24 25.38
C ASN A 406 -26.26 12.02 24.33
N HIS A 407 -26.90 13.08 23.84
CA HIS A 407 -27.93 12.99 22.79
C HIS A 407 -27.39 12.29 21.54
N PHE A 408 -26.26 12.75 20.99
CA PHE A 408 -25.68 12.16 19.78
C PHE A 408 -25.06 10.79 20.02
N LEU A 409 -24.59 10.51 21.25
CA LEU A 409 -24.09 9.18 21.63
C LEU A 409 -25.24 8.17 21.74
N GLU A 410 -26.37 8.55 22.36
CA GLU A 410 -27.58 7.74 22.47
C GLU A 410 -28.19 7.44 21.11
N GLN A 411 -28.17 8.41 20.20
CA GLN A 411 -28.57 8.25 18.81
C GLN A 411 -27.56 7.49 17.95
N LYS A 412 -26.38 7.17 18.49
CA LYS A 412 -25.28 6.51 17.78
C LYS A 412 -24.76 7.29 16.58
N VAL A 413 -24.90 8.62 16.58
CA VAL A 413 -24.28 9.50 15.59
C VAL A 413 -22.78 9.61 15.84
N ILE A 414 -22.38 9.61 17.11
CA ILE A 414 -20.98 9.68 17.55
C ILE A 414 -20.56 8.43 18.31
N LYS A 415 -19.26 8.17 18.36
CA LYS A 415 -18.65 7.13 19.19
C LYS A 415 -17.37 7.65 19.85
N ILE A 416 -16.97 6.98 20.93
CA ILE A 416 -15.67 7.20 21.58
C ILE A 416 -14.74 6.08 21.17
N GLU A 417 -13.57 6.43 20.65
CA GLU A 417 -12.53 5.47 20.29
C GLU A 417 -11.19 5.99 20.78
N VAL A 418 -10.50 5.20 21.62
CA VAL A 418 -9.22 5.58 22.25
C VAL A 418 -9.30 6.95 22.95
N GLY A 419 -10.40 7.21 23.67
CA GLY A 419 -10.63 8.47 24.38
C GLY A 419 -10.96 9.68 23.50
N ARG A 420 -11.11 9.50 22.18
CA ARG A 420 -11.46 10.56 21.23
C ARG A 420 -12.90 10.42 20.73
N ILE A 421 -13.56 11.55 20.53
CA ILE A 421 -14.91 11.66 19.96
C ILE A 421 -14.78 11.69 18.44
N LYS A 422 -15.54 10.85 17.74
CA LYS A 422 -15.67 10.92 16.27
C LYS A 422 -17.06 10.49 15.81
N PHE A 423 -17.40 10.74 14.54
CA PHE A 423 -18.58 10.13 13.93
C PHE A 423 -18.50 8.61 14.02
N SER A 424 -19.62 7.98 14.34
CA SER A 424 -19.68 6.53 14.43
C SER A 424 -19.54 5.85 13.06
N ASN A 425 -19.96 6.55 12.01
CA ASN A 425 -19.96 6.15 10.60
C ASN A 425 -19.61 7.35 9.69
N LEU A 426 -18.87 7.11 8.59
CA LEU A 426 -18.51 8.11 7.59
C LEU A 426 -19.73 8.77 6.90
N LEU A 427 -20.88 8.09 6.83
CA LEU A 427 -22.12 8.59 6.24
C LEU A 427 -22.59 9.91 6.88
N TYR A 428 -22.43 10.08 8.20
CA TYR A 428 -22.80 11.34 8.87
C TYR A 428 -21.97 12.51 8.35
N HIS A 429 -20.66 12.30 8.14
CA HIS A 429 -19.79 13.29 7.53
C HIS A 429 -20.21 13.60 6.09
N GLN A 430 -20.60 12.58 5.31
CA GLN A 430 -21.10 12.78 3.95
C GLN A 430 -22.43 13.56 3.91
N VAL A 431 -23.37 13.28 4.82
CA VAL A 431 -24.64 14.03 4.93
C VAL A 431 -24.37 15.50 5.25
N LEU A 432 -23.51 15.78 6.23
CA LEU A 432 -23.13 17.16 6.56
C LEU A 432 -22.43 17.86 5.39
N SER A 433 -21.57 17.15 4.64
CA SER A 433 -20.95 17.68 3.41
C SER A 433 -22.00 18.01 2.34
N SER A 434 -23.02 17.17 2.18
CA SER A 434 -24.12 17.42 1.24
C SER A 434 -24.94 18.67 1.59
N LEU A 435 -25.10 18.95 2.89
CA LEU A 435 -25.81 20.13 3.39
C LEU A 435 -25.07 21.46 3.11
N LEU A 436 -23.81 21.42 2.68
CA LEU A 436 -23.04 22.61 2.32
C LEU A 436 -23.44 23.18 0.95
N PHE A 437 -23.99 22.34 0.07
CA PHE A 437 -24.55 22.78 -1.22
C PHE A 437 -25.92 23.43 -1.05
N GLU A 438 -26.60 23.13 0.06
CA GLU A 438 -27.85 23.77 0.45
C GLU A 438 -27.53 25.06 1.18
N ASN A 439 -28.13 26.19 0.79
CA ASN A 439 -27.88 27.49 1.42
C ASN A 439 -28.60 27.62 2.77
N GLY A 440 -28.40 26.64 3.65
CA GLY A 440 -29.10 26.41 4.90
C GLY A 440 -28.35 26.90 6.14
N GLU A 441 -28.98 26.76 7.30
CA GLU A 441 -28.46 27.24 8.58
C GLU A 441 -27.18 26.51 9.03
N PHE A 442 -27.08 25.20 8.75
CA PHE A 442 -25.87 24.42 9.07
C PHE A 442 -24.62 25.00 8.40
N LYS A 443 -24.70 25.28 7.09
CA LYS A 443 -23.61 25.94 6.35
C LYS A 443 -23.20 27.27 6.99
N LYS A 444 -24.17 28.13 7.31
CA LYS A 444 -23.89 29.45 7.93
C LYS A 444 -23.18 29.33 9.27
N ILE A 445 -23.54 28.33 10.07
CA ILE A 445 -22.89 28.05 11.35
C ILE A 445 -21.47 27.53 11.10
N LEU A 446 -21.31 26.54 10.22
CA LEU A 446 -20.00 25.98 9.90
C LEU A 446 -19.04 27.04 9.35
N GLU A 447 -19.50 27.95 8.49
CA GLU A 447 -18.67 29.06 7.99
C GLU A 447 -18.15 29.96 9.12
N LYS A 448 -18.99 30.28 10.12
CA LYS A 448 -18.54 31.03 11.30
C LYS A 448 -17.58 30.23 12.18
N VAL A 449 -17.82 28.93 12.30
CA VAL A 449 -16.92 28.01 13.02
C VAL A 449 -15.56 27.98 12.33
N LEU A 450 -15.50 27.87 11.00
CA LEU A 450 -14.24 27.88 10.24
C LEU A 450 -13.49 29.21 10.42
N ILE A 451 -14.18 30.35 10.40
CA ILE A 451 -13.56 31.68 10.62
C ILE A 451 -13.01 31.81 12.05
N PHE A 452 -13.73 31.31 13.04
CA PHE A 452 -13.25 31.31 14.42
C PHE A 452 -12.04 30.39 14.58
N SER A 453 -12.16 29.14 14.10
CA SER A 453 -11.15 28.10 14.23
C SER A 453 -9.89 28.35 13.39
N SER A 454 -9.95 29.17 12.32
CA SER A 454 -8.76 29.52 11.55
C SER A 454 -7.76 30.34 12.37
N ASN A 455 -8.22 31.05 13.40
CA ASN A 455 -7.38 31.79 14.33
C ASN A 455 -6.97 30.95 15.56
N ASN A 456 -7.35 29.67 15.61
CA ASN A 456 -7.01 28.75 16.68
C ASN A 456 -5.84 27.86 16.25
N GLU A 457 -4.73 27.96 16.96
CA GLU A 457 -3.48 27.24 16.68
C GLU A 457 -3.67 25.71 16.57
N SER A 458 -4.59 25.14 17.36
CA SER A 458 -4.83 23.69 17.37
C SER A 458 -5.81 23.19 16.32
N LEU A 459 -6.48 24.07 15.57
CA LEU A 459 -7.53 23.73 14.60
C LEU A 459 -7.30 24.32 13.21
N ALA A 460 -6.38 25.27 13.05
CA ALA A 460 -6.14 25.91 11.76
C ALA A 460 -5.79 24.90 10.65
N SER A 461 -5.05 23.83 10.99
CA SER A 461 -4.79 22.70 10.08
C SER A 461 -6.06 21.96 9.65
N ASP A 462 -6.96 21.66 10.59
CA ASP A 462 -8.25 21.02 10.30
C ASP A 462 -9.12 21.91 9.40
N VAL A 463 -9.10 23.23 9.62
CA VAL A 463 -9.80 24.23 8.77
C VAL A 463 -9.32 24.15 7.32
N VAL A 464 -8.00 24.07 7.09
CA VAL A 464 -7.43 23.96 5.73
C VAL A 464 -8.02 22.75 4.99
N TRP A 465 -8.05 21.58 5.64
CA TRP A 465 -8.59 20.35 5.05
C TRP A 465 -10.09 20.44 4.74
N VAL A 466 -10.89 20.99 5.66
CA VAL A 466 -12.33 21.13 5.45
C VAL A 466 -12.64 22.09 4.31
N VAL A 467 -11.97 23.25 4.28
CA VAL A 467 -12.17 24.26 3.23
C VAL A 467 -11.76 23.72 1.87
N ILE A 468 -10.62 23.03 1.76
CA ILE A 468 -10.15 22.50 0.48
C ILE A 468 -11.04 21.36 -0.04
N LYS A 469 -11.42 20.38 0.80
CA LYS A 469 -12.28 19.26 0.38
C LYS A 469 -13.67 19.70 -0.06
N ASN A 470 -14.16 20.83 0.43
CA ASN A 470 -15.49 21.38 0.14
C ASN A 470 -15.42 22.77 -0.52
N TYR A 471 -14.34 23.07 -1.25
CA TYR A 471 -14.00 24.43 -1.70
C TYR A 471 -15.16 25.17 -2.40
N PHE A 472 -15.82 24.51 -3.34
CA PHE A 472 -16.92 25.12 -4.10
C PHE A 472 -18.20 25.34 -3.29
N SER A 473 -18.34 24.67 -2.14
CA SER A 473 -19.54 24.73 -1.32
C SER A 473 -19.55 25.94 -0.39
N PHE A 474 -18.40 26.57 -0.11
CA PHE A 474 -18.30 27.67 0.86
C PHE A 474 -18.35 29.08 0.23
N SER A 475 -18.66 30.09 1.03
CA SER A 475 -18.62 31.51 0.65
C SER A 475 -17.20 31.99 0.33
N GLU A 476 -17.10 33.11 -0.39
CA GLU A 476 -15.81 33.74 -0.73
C GLU A 476 -15.00 34.07 0.53
N VAL A 477 -15.65 34.60 1.57
CA VAL A 477 -15.03 34.91 2.87
C VAL A 477 -14.32 33.70 3.49
N VAL A 478 -14.94 32.51 3.41
CA VAL A 478 -14.33 31.28 3.94
C VAL A 478 -13.22 30.75 3.04
N ARG A 479 -13.36 30.89 1.72
CA ARG A 479 -12.29 30.52 0.77
C ARG A 479 -11.06 31.42 0.92
N GLU A 480 -11.26 32.70 1.24
CA GLU A 480 -10.18 33.66 1.53
C GLU A 480 -9.37 33.29 2.79
N LEU A 481 -9.89 32.44 3.68
CA LEU A 481 -9.11 31.93 4.81
C LEU A 481 -7.84 31.21 4.36
N LEU A 482 -7.88 30.48 3.23
CA LEU A 482 -6.68 29.84 2.67
C LEU A 482 -5.62 30.86 2.28
N LEU A 483 -6.03 32.00 1.71
CA LEU A 483 -5.14 33.10 1.36
C LEU A 483 -4.56 33.77 2.61
N ASN A 484 -5.37 33.98 3.64
CA ASN A 484 -4.93 34.58 4.89
C ASN A 484 -3.91 33.68 5.60
N ILE A 485 -4.23 32.40 5.79
CA ILE A 485 -3.32 31.41 6.38
C ILE A 485 -2.02 31.33 5.55
N SER A 486 -2.11 31.34 4.21
CA SER A 486 -0.91 31.30 3.37
C SER A 486 0.01 32.50 3.58
N LYS A 487 -0.50 33.68 3.96
CA LYS A 487 0.28 34.92 4.09
C LYS A 487 0.85 35.15 5.48
N GLU A 488 0.37 34.44 6.49
CA GLU A 488 0.80 34.64 7.87
C GLU A 488 2.24 34.13 8.09
N ASP A 489 3.09 34.97 8.68
CA ASP A 489 4.43 34.56 9.13
C ASP A 489 4.31 33.91 10.51
N TYR A 490 3.89 32.64 10.53
CA TYR A 490 3.96 31.85 11.76
C TYR A 490 5.42 31.60 12.13
N THR A 491 5.96 32.45 12.99
CA THR A 491 7.32 32.31 13.51
C THR A 491 7.44 31.23 14.59
N THR A 492 6.32 30.63 15.03
CA THR A 492 6.27 29.67 16.14
C THR A 492 5.51 28.36 15.86
N PHE A 493 4.66 28.25 14.82
CA PHE A 493 3.85 27.04 14.54
C PHE A 493 3.71 26.79 13.03
N GLU A 494 4.45 25.81 12.50
CA GLU A 494 4.58 25.56 11.06
C GLU A 494 3.42 24.70 10.47
N ASP A 495 2.50 24.15 11.28
CA ASP A 495 1.59 23.09 10.84
C ASP A 495 0.52 23.51 9.80
N PRO A 496 -0.25 24.62 9.96
CA PRO A 496 -1.38 24.90 9.06
C PRO A 496 -0.97 25.28 7.63
N ILE A 497 0.13 26.03 7.47
CA ILE A 497 0.67 26.42 6.16
C ILE A 497 1.21 25.20 5.42
N ASN A 498 1.83 24.27 6.14
CA ASN A 498 2.31 23.02 5.57
C ASN A 498 1.14 22.18 5.05
N GLU A 499 0.04 22.08 5.81
CA GLU A 499 -1.17 21.35 5.40
C GLU A 499 -1.79 21.89 4.10
N ILE A 500 -1.65 23.19 3.78
CA ILE A 500 -2.14 23.74 2.50
C ILE A 500 -1.50 22.99 1.33
N ALA A 501 -0.19 22.72 1.38
CA ALA A 501 0.49 22.02 0.30
C ALA A 501 -0.06 20.60 0.09
N TRP A 502 -0.26 19.86 1.18
CA TRP A 502 -0.78 18.49 1.15
C TRP A 502 -2.23 18.44 0.69
N ALA A 503 -3.08 19.30 1.25
CA ALA A 503 -4.50 19.33 0.93
C ALA A 503 -4.75 19.76 -0.53
N VAL A 504 -4.02 20.79 -1.02
CA VAL A 504 -4.15 21.25 -2.41
C VAL A 504 -3.71 20.15 -3.39
N MET A 505 -2.59 19.46 -3.13
CA MET A 505 -2.11 18.41 -4.02
C MET A 505 -2.99 17.15 -3.99
N GLU A 506 -3.53 16.77 -2.83
CA GLU A 506 -4.46 15.64 -2.72
C GLU A 506 -5.76 15.90 -3.51
N ASN A 507 -6.22 17.16 -3.53
CA ASN A 507 -7.47 17.58 -4.16
C ASN A 507 -7.26 18.30 -5.51
N TYR A 508 -6.08 18.15 -6.13
CA TYR A 508 -5.65 18.92 -7.31
C TYR A 508 -6.69 19.00 -8.44
N LYS A 509 -7.33 17.87 -8.79
CA LYS A 509 -8.32 17.79 -9.89
C LYS A 509 -9.61 18.57 -9.62
N ASN A 510 -9.90 18.89 -8.36
CA ASN A 510 -11.15 19.47 -7.91
C ASN A 510 -10.98 20.92 -7.43
N LEU A 511 -9.85 21.57 -7.73
CA LEU A 511 -9.55 22.94 -7.29
C LEU A 511 -9.29 23.87 -8.48
N PRO A 512 -9.66 25.16 -8.36
CA PRO A 512 -9.39 26.13 -9.41
C PRO A 512 -7.91 26.54 -9.45
N LYS A 513 -7.45 27.03 -10.62
CA LYS A 513 -6.03 27.32 -10.88
C LYS A 513 -5.41 28.34 -9.92
N ASP A 514 -6.16 29.31 -9.46
CA ASP A 514 -5.73 30.31 -8.47
C ASP A 514 -5.34 29.67 -7.13
N ILE A 515 -6.07 28.65 -6.69
CA ILE A 515 -5.73 27.88 -5.48
C ILE A 515 -4.54 26.96 -5.73
N LEU A 516 -4.45 26.33 -6.90
CA LEU A 516 -3.28 25.54 -7.28
C LEU A 516 -2.01 26.39 -7.30
N ASN A 517 -2.12 27.65 -7.75
CA ASN A 517 -1.02 28.60 -7.78
C ASN A 517 -0.49 28.99 -6.38
N LEU A 518 -1.24 28.71 -5.31
CA LEU A 518 -0.72 28.90 -3.96
C LEU A 518 0.53 28.06 -3.73
N LEU A 519 0.64 26.86 -4.33
CA LEU A 519 1.84 26.03 -4.22
C LEU A 519 3.12 26.75 -4.68
N PHE A 520 3.02 27.56 -5.73
CA PHE A 520 4.15 28.38 -6.20
C PHE A 520 4.46 29.52 -5.24
N SER A 521 3.43 30.21 -4.73
CA SER A 521 3.61 31.29 -3.75
C SER A 521 4.20 30.80 -2.43
N LEU A 522 3.82 29.59 -2.00
CA LEU A 522 4.36 28.92 -0.83
C LEU A 522 5.82 28.52 -1.06
N ALA A 523 6.13 28.03 -2.26
CA ALA A 523 7.49 27.65 -2.66
C ALA A 523 8.49 28.83 -2.72
N GLU A 524 8.02 30.09 -2.70
CA GLU A 524 8.93 31.24 -2.62
C GLU A 524 9.68 31.30 -1.28
N ARG A 525 9.08 30.78 -0.21
CA ARG A 525 9.66 30.74 1.14
C ARG A 525 10.45 29.44 1.35
N GLU A 526 11.74 29.59 1.64
CA GLU A 526 12.70 28.47 1.72
C GLU A 526 12.24 27.31 2.63
N ARG A 527 11.70 27.62 3.81
CA ARG A 527 11.20 26.61 4.75
C ARG A 527 9.94 25.89 4.24
N ILE A 528 9.01 26.62 3.66
CA ILE A 528 7.74 26.06 3.16
C ILE A 528 7.97 25.28 1.87
N ALA A 529 8.91 25.71 1.02
CA ALA A 529 9.31 24.99 -0.19
C ALA A 529 9.73 23.54 0.09
N LYS A 530 10.37 23.29 1.23
CA LYS A 530 10.68 21.92 1.69
C LYS A 530 9.41 21.08 1.82
N GLU A 531 8.36 21.64 2.39
CA GLU A 531 7.10 20.95 2.65
C GLU A 531 6.26 20.80 1.39
N VAL A 532 6.26 21.80 0.51
CA VAL A 532 5.70 21.69 -0.85
C VAL A 532 6.43 20.60 -1.63
N ALA A 533 7.75 20.50 -1.54
CA ALA A 533 8.53 19.45 -2.18
C ALA A 533 8.27 18.06 -1.57
N ARG A 534 8.07 17.98 -0.26
CA ARG A 534 7.68 16.75 0.43
C ARG A 534 6.30 16.28 -0.01
N ALA A 535 5.30 17.16 -0.06
CA ALA A 535 3.98 16.85 -0.61
C ALA A 535 4.08 16.44 -2.08
N LEU A 536 4.90 17.16 -2.87
CA LEU A 536 5.13 16.85 -4.28
C LEU A 536 5.67 15.42 -4.45
N THR A 537 6.56 14.93 -3.59
CA THR A 537 7.03 13.54 -3.69
C THR A 537 5.94 12.49 -3.52
N HIS A 538 4.84 12.80 -2.82
CA HIS A 538 3.73 11.86 -2.59
C HIS A 538 2.67 11.93 -3.68
N TYR A 539 2.55 13.10 -4.33
CA TYR A 539 1.49 13.39 -5.28
C TYR A 539 2.01 13.71 -6.69
N TYR A 540 3.31 13.52 -6.96
CA TYR A 540 3.98 13.89 -8.22
C TYR A 540 3.25 13.38 -9.46
N GLU A 541 2.82 12.12 -9.41
CA GLU A 541 2.11 11.43 -10.50
C GLU A 541 0.66 11.86 -10.65
N LYS A 542 0.04 12.42 -9.60
CA LYS A 542 -1.36 12.89 -9.64
C LYS A 542 -1.52 14.26 -10.30
N LEU A 543 -0.45 15.04 -10.41
CA LEU A 543 -0.44 16.41 -10.93
C LEU A 543 -0.21 16.40 -12.45
N GLU A 544 -0.87 17.30 -13.19
CA GLU A 544 -0.64 17.41 -14.64
C GLU A 544 0.82 17.75 -14.95
N ILE A 545 1.37 17.13 -16.01
CA ILE A 545 2.78 17.24 -16.39
C ILE A 545 3.27 18.70 -16.48
N PRO A 546 2.56 19.63 -17.15
CA PRO A 546 3.01 21.02 -17.20
C PRO A 546 3.11 21.65 -15.81
N PHE A 547 2.10 21.42 -14.96
CA PHE A 547 2.03 21.98 -13.62
C PHE A 547 3.12 21.42 -12.71
N ARG A 548 3.31 20.08 -12.68
CA ARG A 548 4.34 19.45 -11.84
C ARG A 548 5.75 19.81 -12.28
N ASN A 549 5.99 19.97 -13.59
CA ASN A 549 7.29 20.36 -14.12
C ASN A 549 7.64 21.80 -13.75
N ASP A 550 6.70 22.72 -13.90
CA ASP A 550 6.89 24.11 -13.50
C ASP A 550 7.16 24.21 -11.99
N LEU A 551 6.39 23.47 -11.18
CA LEU A 551 6.55 23.43 -9.74
C LEU A 551 7.90 22.80 -9.35
N LEU A 552 8.31 21.73 -10.02
CA LEU A 552 9.61 21.06 -9.83
C LEU A 552 10.78 22.02 -10.13
N ILE A 553 10.71 22.76 -11.24
CA ILE A 553 11.71 23.79 -11.58
C ILE A 553 11.72 24.90 -10.52
N SER A 554 10.55 25.36 -10.07
CA SER A 554 10.46 26.38 -9.02
C SER A 554 11.13 25.92 -7.72
N LEU A 555 10.80 24.71 -7.26
CA LEU A 555 11.32 24.12 -6.03
C LEU A 555 12.81 23.77 -6.11
N SER A 556 13.31 23.38 -7.29
CA SER A 556 14.73 23.05 -7.48
C SER A 556 15.68 24.21 -7.17
N LYS A 557 15.18 25.45 -7.15
CA LYS A 557 15.93 26.65 -6.78
C LYS A 557 16.06 26.85 -5.27
N LYS A 558 15.41 26.00 -4.46
CA LYS A 558 15.32 26.12 -2.99
C LYS A 558 16.16 25.02 -2.35
N LYS A 559 17.19 25.42 -1.60
CA LYS A 559 18.17 24.51 -0.96
C LYS A 559 17.51 23.46 -0.08
N LEU A 560 16.52 23.83 0.73
CA LEU A 560 15.83 22.91 1.64
C LEU A 560 14.90 21.91 0.93
N ALA A 561 14.48 22.20 -0.32
CA ALA A 561 13.67 21.30 -1.13
C ALA A 561 14.51 20.22 -1.83
N ASN A 562 15.81 20.46 -2.05
CA ASN A 562 16.69 19.60 -2.84
C ASN A 562 16.65 18.10 -2.50
N PRO A 563 16.61 17.64 -1.22
CA PRO A 563 16.54 16.22 -0.92
C PRO A 563 15.30 15.53 -1.51
N PHE A 564 14.17 16.25 -1.52
CA PHE A 564 12.91 15.79 -2.06
C PHE A 564 12.89 15.86 -3.59
N ILE A 565 13.50 16.91 -4.17
CA ILE A 565 13.65 17.04 -5.62
C ILE A 565 14.57 15.95 -6.17
N TYR A 566 15.65 15.61 -5.46
CA TYR A 566 16.52 14.49 -5.81
C TYR A 566 15.77 13.16 -5.78
N LYS A 567 14.93 12.96 -4.76
CA LYS A 567 14.06 11.78 -4.69
C LYS A 567 13.13 11.69 -5.91
N ILE A 568 12.49 12.80 -6.31
CA ILE A 568 11.64 12.85 -7.51
C ILE A 568 12.46 12.56 -8.78
N LEU A 569 13.64 13.17 -8.93
CA LEU A 569 14.51 12.89 -10.09
C LEU A 569 14.92 11.43 -10.19
N LYS A 570 15.10 10.75 -9.04
CA LYS A 570 15.45 9.34 -8.98
C LYS A 570 14.25 8.45 -9.28
N ASP A 571 13.16 8.68 -8.58
CA ASP A 571 11.99 7.81 -8.59
C ASP A 571 11.17 8.00 -9.89
N SER A 572 11.26 9.16 -10.54
CA SER A 572 10.50 9.52 -11.74
C SER A 572 11.41 9.96 -12.88
N SER A 573 12.60 9.37 -13.01
CA SER A 573 13.61 9.86 -13.95
C SER A 573 13.07 9.93 -15.38
N ASP A 574 12.50 8.85 -15.90
CA ASP A 574 12.04 8.72 -17.29
C ASP A 574 10.85 9.64 -17.65
N ASP A 575 10.11 10.12 -16.66
CA ASP A 575 8.91 10.94 -16.80
C ASP A 575 9.17 12.46 -16.89
N ILE A 576 10.41 12.88 -16.64
CA ILE A 576 10.81 14.29 -16.61
C ILE A 576 11.46 14.64 -17.95
N PRO A 577 10.84 15.53 -18.76
CA PRO A 577 11.41 15.95 -20.04
C PRO A 577 12.85 16.42 -19.87
N GLU A 578 13.74 16.06 -20.79
CA GLU A 578 15.18 16.35 -20.67
C GLU A 578 15.48 17.83 -20.40
N GLU A 579 14.74 18.74 -21.02
CA GLU A 579 14.88 20.18 -20.79
C GLU A 579 14.53 20.58 -19.34
N VAL A 580 13.44 20.03 -18.80
CA VAL A 580 13.02 20.23 -17.41
C VAL A 580 14.06 19.61 -16.49
N ARG A 581 14.52 18.39 -16.78
CA ARG A 581 15.55 17.69 -16.01
C ARG A 581 16.85 18.49 -15.98
N ALA A 582 17.29 19.01 -17.11
CA ALA A 582 18.49 19.84 -17.21
C ALA A 582 18.36 21.14 -16.40
N ASN A 583 17.19 21.80 -16.47
CA ASN A 583 16.92 23.00 -15.68
C ASN A 583 16.88 22.70 -14.17
N VAL A 584 16.24 21.60 -13.77
CA VAL A 584 16.21 21.15 -12.38
C VAL A 584 17.62 20.83 -11.90
N ILE A 585 18.38 20.01 -12.61
CA ILE A 585 19.77 19.65 -12.27
C ILE A 585 20.68 20.88 -12.16
N LYS A 586 20.48 21.89 -13.02
CA LYS A 586 21.23 23.16 -12.97
C LYS A 586 20.93 23.97 -11.72
N ASN A 587 19.69 23.93 -11.23
CA ASN A 587 19.26 24.66 -10.04
C ASN A 587 19.53 23.89 -8.76
N LEU A 588 19.51 22.56 -8.83
CA LEU A 588 19.98 21.70 -7.76
C LEU A 588 21.42 22.10 -7.47
N TYR A 589 21.70 22.28 -6.19
CA TYR A 589 23.05 22.53 -5.72
C TYR A 589 23.82 21.20 -5.83
N VAL A 590 24.19 20.86 -7.07
CA VAL A 590 25.07 19.75 -7.39
C VAL A 590 26.48 20.24 -7.12
N PHE A 591 27.05 19.83 -5.98
CA PHE A 591 28.48 19.97 -5.76
C PHE A 591 29.19 19.11 -6.81
N LYS A 592 29.83 19.78 -7.77
CA LYS A 592 30.55 19.13 -8.86
C LYS A 592 32.02 19.03 -8.46
N PHE A 593 32.44 17.87 -7.97
CA PHE A 593 33.86 17.54 -7.89
C PHE A 593 34.32 17.06 -9.28
N VAL A 594 35.30 17.73 -9.88
CA VAL A 594 35.98 17.23 -11.07
C VAL A 594 37.36 16.79 -10.62
N TRP A 595 37.53 15.48 -10.42
CA TRP A 595 38.87 14.89 -10.26
C TRP A 595 39.36 14.49 -11.64
N ASN A 596 40.36 15.20 -12.17
CA ASN A 596 41.07 14.78 -13.36
C ASN A 596 42.34 14.04 -12.93
N TYR A 597 42.40 12.70 -13.08
CA TYR A 597 43.41 11.98 -13.88
C TYR A 597 43.33 10.44 -13.78
N ASP A 598 43.70 9.77 -14.88
CA ASP A 598 43.88 8.32 -15.09
C ASP A 598 45.13 7.74 -14.40
N GLN A 599 45.09 7.33 -13.13
CA GLN A 599 46.09 6.37 -12.60
C GLN A 599 45.50 5.46 -11.50
N PRO A 600 45.76 4.14 -11.54
CA PRO A 600 45.23 3.18 -10.56
C PRO A 600 46.07 3.11 -9.26
N PHE A 601 45.43 2.86 -8.10
CA PHE A 601 46.12 2.60 -6.83
C PHE A 601 45.87 1.17 -6.31
N LYS A 602 46.92 0.54 -5.77
CA LYS A 602 46.88 -0.85 -5.25
C LYS A 602 46.50 -0.90 -3.77
N THR A 603 45.49 -1.70 -3.46
CA THR A 603 45.16 -2.13 -2.09
C THR A 603 46.16 -3.21 -1.60
N MET A 604 46.24 -3.48 -0.29
CA MET A 604 47.14 -4.51 0.28
C MET A 604 46.94 -5.94 -0.28
N VAL A 605 45.83 -6.20 -0.99
CA VAL A 605 45.56 -7.48 -1.68
C VAL A 605 46.08 -7.47 -3.12
N GLY A 606 46.83 -6.44 -3.53
CA GLY A 606 47.41 -6.34 -4.87
C GLY A 606 46.41 -6.01 -5.98
N LYS A 607 45.16 -5.66 -5.63
CA LYS A 607 44.13 -5.24 -6.59
C LYS A 607 44.12 -3.73 -6.73
N GLU A 608 44.15 -3.26 -7.97
CA GLU A 608 43.89 -1.88 -8.36
C GLU A 608 42.39 -1.58 -8.19
N VAL A 609 42.06 -0.47 -7.54
CA VAL A 609 40.68 -0.01 -7.35
C VAL A 609 40.57 1.41 -7.89
N ASN A 610 39.66 1.62 -8.84
CA ASN A 610 39.31 2.95 -9.33
C ASN A 610 38.18 3.50 -8.46
N VAL A 611 38.40 4.66 -7.83
CA VAL A 611 37.37 5.36 -7.06
C VAL A 611 36.81 6.48 -7.95
N VAL A 612 35.58 6.32 -8.41
CA VAL A 612 34.86 7.34 -9.18
C VAL A 612 34.14 8.27 -8.20
N GLY A 613 34.09 9.57 -8.51
CA GLY A 613 33.68 10.64 -7.60
C GLY A 613 32.34 10.39 -6.89
N HIS A 614 32.34 10.59 -5.57
CA HIS A 614 31.28 10.21 -4.65
C HIS A 614 31.05 11.34 -3.64
N ALA A 615 29.78 11.70 -3.37
CA ALA A 615 29.43 12.72 -2.39
C ALA A 615 29.60 12.18 -0.97
N LEU A 616 30.50 12.75 -0.18
CA LEU A 616 30.79 12.30 1.19
C LEU A 616 30.04 13.15 2.23
N GLU A 617 29.26 12.49 3.07
CA GLU A 617 28.68 13.09 4.27
C GLU A 617 29.58 12.78 5.47
N LEU A 618 30.11 13.82 6.10
CA LEU A 618 30.93 13.71 7.30
C LEU A 618 30.05 13.41 8.51
N LEU A 619 30.42 12.36 9.25
CA LEU A 619 29.62 11.87 10.37
C LEU A 619 30.34 12.15 11.69
N HIS A 620 31.60 11.73 11.79
CA HIS A 620 32.40 11.87 13.00
C HIS A 620 33.78 12.41 12.71
N PHE A 621 34.31 13.19 13.65
CA PHE A 621 35.65 13.76 13.59
C PHE A 621 36.26 13.82 14.99
N TYR A 622 37.45 13.24 15.17
CA TYR A 622 38.11 13.13 16.46
C TYR A 622 39.60 12.80 16.33
N GLU A 623 40.36 12.95 17.41
CA GLU A 623 41.77 12.53 17.50
C GLU A 623 41.86 11.26 18.40
N GLU A 624 42.56 10.23 17.93
CA GLU A 624 42.78 8.96 18.63
C GLU A 624 44.27 8.61 18.50
N ASP A 625 44.97 8.44 19.63
CA ASP A 625 46.41 8.08 19.68
C ASP A 625 47.35 9.00 18.86
N ASN A 626 47.11 10.32 18.89
CA ASN A 626 47.81 11.36 18.10
C ASN A 626 47.59 11.28 16.58
N GLU A 627 46.62 10.48 16.14
CA GLU A 627 46.18 10.40 14.74
C GLU A 627 44.79 11.00 14.60
N TRP A 628 44.57 11.77 13.53
CA TRP A 628 43.25 12.31 13.26
C TRP A 628 42.38 11.28 12.56
N VAL A 629 41.17 11.07 13.06
CA VAL A 629 40.22 10.11 12.52
C VAL A 629 38.97 10.84 12.04
N MET A 630 38.59 10.55 10.80
CA MET A 630 37.38 11.07 10.18
C MET A 630 36.54 9.93 9.64
N GLU A 631 35.26 9.91 9.97
CA GLU A 631 34.31 8.94 9.43
C GLU A 631 33.30 9.65 8.53
N SER A 632 33.08 9.06 7.36
CA SER A 632 32.21 9.61 6.33
C SER A 632 31.40 8.51 5.67
N ARG A 633 30.31 8.88 5.01
CA ARG A 633 29.53 7.95 4.17
C ARG A 633 29.34 8.53 2.79
N SER A 634 29.35 7.67 1.78
CA SER A 634 28.92 8.03 0.43
C SER A 634 27.83 7.12 -0.11
N TYR A 635 27.23 7.60 -1.19
CA TYR A 635 26.20 6.96 -1.97
C TYR A 635 26.77 6.77 -3.38
N ASP A 636 26.85 5.53 -3.82
CA ASP A 636 27.09 5.22 -5.22
C ASP A 636 25.86 5.64 -6.03
N ALA A 637 26.06 6.50 -7.03
CA ALA A 637 24.99 7.00 -7.89
C ALA A 637 24.50 5.93 -8.87
N GLU A 638 25.31 4.93 -9.20
CA GLU A 638 24.94 3.87 -10.14
C GLU A 638 24.22 2.71 -9.45
N ASN A 639 24.63 2.32 -8.23
CA ASN A 639 24.08 1.14 -7.54
C ASN A 639 23.35 1.42 -6.23
N PHE A 640 23.27 2.68 -5.79
CA PHE A 640 22.66 3.10 -4.51
C PHE A 640 23.18 2.35 -3.27
N THR A 641 24.40 1.81 -3.34
CA THR A 641 25.09 1.20 -2.21
C THR A 641 25.63 2.29 -1.29
N LYS A 642 25.39 2.11 0.02
CA LYS A 642 25.93 2.98 1.06
C LYS A 642 27.34 2.50 1.41
N HIS A 643 28.33 3.33 1.14
CA HIS A 643 29.72 3.05 1.50
C HIS A 643 30.11 3.88 2.72
N TRP A 644 30.77 3.26 3.67
CA TRP A 644 31.29 3.91 4.87
C TRP A 644 32.81 3.95 4.75
N TYR A 645 33.37 5.12 5.02
CA TYR A 645 34.80 5.35 4.92
C TYR A 645 35.31 5.90 6.24
N ARG A 646 36.37 5.26 6.75
CA ARG A 646 37.16 5.78 7.87
C ARG A 646 38.52 6.18 7.35
N TRP A 647 38.87 7.43 7.58
CA TRP A 647 40.12 8.06 7.20
C TRP A 647 40.97 8.25 8.45
N ILE A 648 42.25 7.88 8.37
CA ILE A 648 43.21 8.03 9.47
C ILE A 648 44.39 8.84 8.94
N PHE A 649 44.70 9.95 9.60
CA PHE A 649 45.78 10.85 9.23
C PHE A 649 46.91 10.71 10.25
N THR A 650 47.99 10.05 9.83
CA THR A 650 49.10 9.64 10.69
C THR A 650 50.19 10.71 10.86
N GLU A 651 50.18 11.75 10.02
CA GLU A 651 51.13 12.88 10.07
C GLU A 651 50.50 14.19 10.59
N GLY A 652 49.35 14.07 11.26
CA GLY A 652 48.53 15.18 11.71
C GLY A 652 47.43 15.56 10.71
N LEU A 653 46.52 16.44 11.13
CA LEU A 653 45.42 16.89 10.30
C LEU A 653 45.96 17.76 9.15
N PRO A 654 45.67 17.43 7.89
CA PRO A 654 46.13 18.23 6.77
C PRO A 654 45.57 19.65 6.84
N LYS A 655 46.40 20.62 6.44
CA LYS A 655 46.13 22.05 6.68
C LYS A 655 44.83 22.50 6.02
N GLU A 656 44.52 21.94 4.87
CA GLU A 656 43.35 22.28 4.08
C GLU A 656 42.05 21.79 4.74
N ILE A 657 42.11 20.76 5.58
CA ILE A 657 40.99 20.34 6.44
C ILE A 657 40.91 21.23 7.67
N SER A 658 42.05 21.53 8.30
CA SER A 658 42.09 22.37 9.50
C SER A 658 41.63 23.80 9.23
N ASP A 659 41.87 24.33 8.03
CA ASP A 659 41.48 25.70 7.64
C ASP A 659 39.95 25.82 7.39
N LEU A 660 39.26 24.71 7.16
CA LEU A 660 37.82 24.66 6.85
C LEU A 660 36.94 24.36 8.08
N ILE A 661 37.53 23.80 9.14
CA ILE A 661 36.85 23.50 10.40
C ILE A 661 37.24 24.57 11.41
N ASP A 662 36.24 25.26 11.98
CA ASP A 662 36.51 26.27 13.02
C ASP A 662 37.38 25.66 14.14
N GLN A 663 38.42 26.39 14.53
CA GLN A 663 39.40 25.93 15.52
C GLN A 663 38.75 25.47 16.84
N THR A 664 37.61 26.05 17.20
CA THR A 664 36.83 25.66 18.37
C THR A 664 36.33 24.21 18.27
N TYR A 665 35.90 23.77 17.08
CA TYR A 665 35.48 22.39 16.84
C TYR A 665 36.65 21.43 16.81
N ILE A 666 37.80 21.85 16.26
CA ILE A 666 39.05 21.08 16.31
C ILE A 666 39.45 20.84 17.77
N ASP A 667 39.44 21.88 18.60
CA ASP A 667 39.81 21.78 20.02
C ASP A 667 38.83 20.93 20.85
N ILE A 668 37.55 20.87 20.43
CA ILE A 668 36.56 19.95 21.00
C ILE A 668 36.83 18.51 20.56
N ALA A 669 37.10 18.29 19.28
CA ALA A 669 37.36 16.97 18.68
C ALA A 669 38.60 16.30 19.27
N ARG A 670 39.61 17.07 19.67
CA ARG A 670 40.79 16.58 20.43
C ARG A 670 40.44 15.97 21.78
N LYS A 671 39.31 16.35 22.38
CA LYS A 671 38.91 15.97 23.74
C LYS A 671 37.76 14.98 23.78
N LYS A 672 36.94 14.92 22.74
CA LYS A 672 35.77 14.03 22.64
C LYS A 672 35.34 13.85 21.19
N LEU A 673 34.64 12.75 20.90
CA LEU A 673 34.01 12.51 19.61
C LEU A 673 33.05 13.65 19.25
N LEU A 674 33.26 14.30 18.12
CA LEU A 674 32.40 15.36 17.63
C LEU A 674 31.54 14.86 16.47
N LEU A 675 30.22 14.98 16.63
CA LEU A 675 29.28 14.82 15.52
C LEU A 675 29.27 16.11 14.70
N ILE A 676 29.55 15.99 13.41
CA ILE A 676 29.49 17.12 12.49
C ILE A 676 28.08 17.13 11.86
N PRO A 677 27.32 18.24 11.99
CA PRO A 677 26.02 18.35 11.34
C PRO A 677 26.16 18.28 9.81
N SER A 678 25.18 17.68 9.12
CA SER A 678 25.17 17.51 7.66
C SER A 678 25.10 18.83 6.85
N SER A 679 25.16 19.98 7.52
CA SER A 679 25.09 21.32 6.95
C SER A 679 26.45 21.98 6.71
N ILE A 680 27.56 21.32 7.07
CA ILE A 680 28.94 21.83 6.87
C ILE A 680 29.56 21.14 5.64
N THR A 681 30.06 21.93 4.68
CA THR A 681 30.72 21.44 3.45
C THR A 681 32.24 21.66 3.56
N ILE A 682 33.04 20.63 3.29
CA ILE A 682 34.52 20.68 3.34
C ILE A 682 35.07 20.13 2.03
N GLU A 683 35.91 20.90 1.33
CA GLU A 683 36.65 20.45 0.14
C GLU A 683 38.03 19.92 0.55
N LEU A 684 38.34 18.67 0.18
CA LEU A 684 39.62 18.03 0.47
C LEU A 684 40.53 18.05 -0.77
N PRO A 685 41.79 18.53 -0.67
CA PRO A 685 42.79 18.33 -1.72
C PRO A 685 43.16 16.86 -1.90
N VAL A 686 43.97 16.59 -2.93
CA VAL A 686 44.59 15.27 -3.15
C VAL A 686 45.47 14.92 -1.95
N MET A 687 44.98 14.04 -1.09
CA MET A 687 45.67 13.64 0.13
C MET A 687 45.95 12.15 0.09
N GLY A 688 47.21 11.77 0.36
CA GLY A 688 47.70 10.39 0.41
C GLY A 688 47.21 9.63 1.65
N GLY A 689 45.91 9.65 1.91
CA GLY A 689 45.27 8.93 3.02
C GLY A 689 44.87 7.51 2.66
N ILE A 690 44.83 6.64 3.66
CA ILE A 690 44.35 5.25 3.51
C ILE A 690 42.82 5.23 3.66
N VAL A 691 42.13 4.65 2.67
CA VAL A 691 40.69 4.42 2.70
C VAL A 691 40.41 2.99 3.15
N ILE A 692 39.71 2.81 4.27
CA ILE A 692 39.27 1.49 4.75
C ILE A 692 37.76 1.37 4.54
N GLU A 693 37.34 0.53 3.58
CA GLU A 693 35.92 0.35 3.25
C GLU A 693 35.14 -0.48 4.28
N LYS A 694 35.81 -1.32 5.10
CA LYS A 694 35.23 -2.08 6.23
C LYS A 694 36.30 -2.45 7.28
N PRO A 695 35.97 -2.56 8.57
CA PRO A 695 36.91 -3.05 9.57
C PRO A 695 37.20 -4.55 9.32
N TYR A 696 38.35 -4.86 8.72
CA TYR A 696 38.82 -6.25 8.64
C TYR A 696 39.34 -6.68 10.01
N ARG A 697 38.79 -7.79 10.52
CA ARG A 697 39.29 -8.50 11.69
C ARG A 697 40.03 -9.75 11.21
N ASP A 698 41.14 -10.13 11.85
CA ASP A 698 41.70 -11.47 11.60
C ASP A 698 40.75 -12.57 12.07
N GLN A 699 41.13 -13.81 11.80
CA GLN A 699 40.45 -15.02 12.27
C GLN A 699 40.34 -15.10 13.80
N ALA A 700 41.08 -14.28 14.55
CA ALA A 700 41.00 -14.17 16.02
C ALA A 700 40.13 -12.99 16.50
N GLY A 701 39.58 -12.18 15.59
CA GLY A 701 38.71 -11.05 15.91
C GLY A 701 39.44 -9.73 16.21
N ASN A 702 40.76 -9.66 16.06
CA ASN A 702 41.56 -8.45 16.31
C ASN A 702 41.50 -7.49 15.13
N ARG A 703 41.43 -6.17 15.39
CA ARG A 703 41.43 -5.13 14.35
C ARG A 703 42.87 -4.90 13.86
N PHE A 704 43.09 -4.91 12.55
CA PHE A 704 44.37 -4.50 11.96
C PHE A 704 44.34 -3.03 11.57
N PHE A 705 45.48 -2.35 11.73
CA PHE A 705 45.73 -1.03 11.19
C PHE A 705 46.77 -1.16 10.07
N CYS A 706 46.49 -0.58 8.90
CA CYS A 706 47.46 -0.48 7.81
C CYS A 706 48.26 0.80 7.99
N SER A 707 49.59 0.72 8.00
CA SER A 707 50.49 1.89 7.93
C SER A 707 51.10 1.92 6.54
N ILE A 708 50.90 3.02 5.80
CA ILE A 708 51.68 3.32 4.60
C ILE A 708 52.59 4.49 4.94
N ASN A 709 53.87 4.30 4.67
CA ASN A 709 54.90 5.31 4.87
C ASN A 709 54.84 6.31 3.68
N PRO A 710 54.66 7.62 3.90
CA PRO A 710 54.53 8.61 2.82
C PRO A 710 55.79 8.77 1.96
N SER A 711 56.92 8.18 2.35
CA SER A 711 58.12 8.08 1.50
C SER A 711 57.97 7.14 0.28
N PHE A 712 56.80 6.52 0.07
CA PHE A 712 56.54 5.68 -1.11
C PHE A 712 56.38 6.44 -2.44
N PHE A 713 56.38 7.78 -2.42
CA PHE A 713 56.14 8.63 -3.59
C PHE A 713 57.23 9.69 -3.88
N THR A 714 58.46 9.50 -3.40
CA THR A 714 59.63 10.21 -3.97
C THR A 714 60.35 9.35 -4.99
#